data_AF-A0A8B6C160-F1
#
_entry.id   AF-A0A8B6C160-F1
#
_cell.length_a   1.000
_cell.length_b   1.000
_cell.length_c   1.000
_cell.angle_alpha   90.00
_cell.angle_beta   90.00
_cell.angle_gamma   90.00
#
_symmetry.space_group_name_H-M   'P 1'
#
loop_
_entity.id
_entity.type
_entity.pdbx_description
1 polymer ?
#
loop_
_entity_poly.entity_id
_entity_poly.type
_entity_poly.pdbx_seq_one_letter_code
_entity_poly.pdbx_strand_id
1 'polypeptide(L)'
;MGCGKSQLAEANADEELPQEGHWDLEQGLDTLNIPMNLPHYPSPHVGAEFDLSEYDFNVVDSHALMAPAGLAISYEKLCKYLVKPEFDEIEIVRSFVVWISCQKIRTRLYPGSPSPQTPLGYMKMIKNKTGTFAALLTQMCRQVNIPCVIVRGIYKSSHFAPSRIDPVDFQCTWCTVCLDGDWGFVHPFLICTPSPRRVENAWTSIEDGGNFIPGPRPWSEDWNTVDPLRVAFLPNTNKFKPRKKTKIGNKRIVKSATPAPSRALKRRKVRAEGNPDLVLDTGMYTKLLKIDDEADEETEPQDIIFVRRTKRVFNETFFLIEPREIILHCFPDLREWQLLQKPVEIKRFLEYPHISVAYHEIGFCNPADQITKYISRDGILTFKLKNKIKANQHTMKLGYELTQLGGRKTPSFEGSFVLLYQDYDIWTVHLRCPTKGFFRLVIFATAKTNDYSKWIVDTEIECLEVRRYCTSIPIHPGSTGWGPQALSESLGLYLPSHEVGVIPMYQKEDYVVKFILLRHIDMKCELTHSDFDKKDVAKQLSYSLTNRELDFKVSALNEGDYVLSIYVFNNQFNEYVNAVNYLFTDKDLKSSIGKLQREPVPIKKAKYRLKAACIGDNVEELEDAIQSVLKEMPTEDEDVRRGKKRLAFIRLRRDLRDGINRRHIKTLGRAVVAAKKSRFARLLKPNTDAAEDLKAHLETLEMFSHDVLELKQWTISEIENYAHPPKGVVNTMQATYILLGETPKYLKEWGNIQHLLRKQHDNSIIIRIKNYTGSITPDIIQLAVRKLRGVDVMEVKHASAGAATFYQWARNVLDEMEEGTFSPRKMSQNFDSLLTARDRYMLNGRTYYK
;
A
#
# COMPACT_ATOMS: atom_id res chain seq x y z
N MET A 1 71.57 16.23 -4.00
CA MET A 1 71.38 16.38 -2.54
C MET A 1 70.48 17.60 -2.35
N GLY A 2 69.24 17.58 -1.89
CA GLY A 2 68.30 16.58 -1.39
C GLY A 2 67.16 17.43 -0.81
N CYS A 3 66.07 17.61 -1.55
CA CYS A 3 64.97 18.52 -1.19
C CYS A 3 63.92 17.76 -0.37
N GLY A 4 63.71 18.18 0.88
CA GLY A 4 62.72 17.61 1.79
C GLY A 4 61.29 17.96 1.38
N LYS A 5 60.48 16.93 1.11
CA LYS A 5 59.03 17.05 0.90
C LYS A 5 58.29 16.85 2.22
N SER A 6 57.41 17.80 2.52
CA SER A 6 56.35 17.72 3.52
C SER A 6 55.38 16.57 3.18
N GLN A 7 55.14 15.66 4.13
CA GLN A 7 54.07 14.67 4.05
C GLN A 7 52.75 15.31 4.53
N LEU A 8 51.83 15.51 3.59
CA LEU A 8 50.40 15.65 3.85
C LEU A 8 49.87 14.26 4.21
N ALA A 9 49.28 14.12 5.39
CA ALA A 9 48.56 12.91 5.79
C ALA A 9 47.21 12.86 5.06
N GLU A 10 47.07 11.91 4.12
CA GLU A 10 45.80 11.54 3.52
C GLU A 10 44.95 10.80 4.56
N ALA A 11 43.73 11.29 4.78
CA ALA A 11 42.74 10.65 5.62
C ALA A 11 42.04 9.54 4.82
N ASN A 12 42.31 8.27 5.16
CA ASN A 12 41.53 7.14 4.68
C ASN A 12 40.11 7.22 5.26
N ALA A 13 39.11 7.36 4.39
CA ALA A 13 37.70 7.40 4.72
C ALA A 13 37.04 6.06 4.35
N ASP A 14 37.39 5.01 5.07
CA ASP A 14 36.64 3.76 5.18
C ASP A 14 36.64 3.37 6.67
N GLU A 15 35.75 3.97 7.46
CA GLU A 15 35.58 3.61 8.88
C GLU A 15 34.78 2.30 8.98
N GLU A 16 35.49 1.19 9.12
CA GLU A 16 34.97 -0.05 9.71
C GLU A 16 34.27 0.25 11.05
N LEU A 17 33.10 -0.35 11.32
CA LEU A 17 32.46 -0.21 12.64
C LEU A 17 33.36 -0.82 13.73
N PRO A 18 33.80 -0.06 14.74
CA PRO A 18 34.60 -0.62 15.84
C PRO A 18 33.73 -1.50 16.75
N GLN A 19 34.22 -2.67 17.11
CA GLN A 19 33.63 -3.55 18.12
C GLN A 19 33.94 -3.03 19.54
N GLU A 20 32.98 -3.10 20.48
CA GLU A 20 33.22 -2.79 21.91
C GLU A 20 34.07 -3.87 22.61
N GLY A 21 34.25 -5.06 22.02
CA GLY A 21 34.93 -6.20 22.66
C GLY A 21 36.41 -5.99 22.98
N HIS A 22 37.06 -4.99 22.37
CA HIS A 22 38.44 -4.59 22.69
C HIS A 22 38.54 -3.31 23.52
N TRP A 23 37.41 -2.77 24.01
CA TRP A 23 37.42 -1.54 24.81
C TRP A 23 37.78 -1.89 26.25
N ASP A 24 38.46 -0.98 26.93
CA ASP A 24 38.63 -1.09 28.38
C ASP A 24 37.31 -0.66 29.05
N LEU A 25 36.37 -1.61 29.08
CA LEU A 25 35.01 -1.40 29.59
C LEU A 25 35.02 -1.04 31.09
N GLU A 26 36.04 -1.49 31.83
CA GLU A 26 36.18 -1.27 33.28
C GLU A 26 36.65 0.16 33.56
N GLN A 27 37.59 0.70 32.77
CA GLN A 27 38.09 2.06 32.95
C GLN A 27 36.98 3.14 32.95
N GLY A 28 35.96 2.99 32.09
CA GLY A 28 34.84 3.94 32.02
C GLY A 28 33.94 3.90 33.26
N LEU A 29 33.66 2.70 33.76
CA LEU A 29 32.85 2.47 34.96
C LEU A 29 33.55 3.02 36.21
N ASP A 30 34.85 2.75 36.34
CA ASP A 30 35.69 3.25 37.43
C ASP A 30 35.76 4.77 37.41
N THR A 31 35.91 5.37 36.22
CA THR A 31 36.02 6.84 36.09
C THR A 31 34.75 7.58 36.53
N LEU A 32 33.57 7.00 36.29
CA LEU A 32 32.31 7.57 36.79
C LEU A 32 31.97 7.09 38.21
N ASN A 33 32.71 6.14 38.78
CA ASN A 33 32.39 5.44 40.03
C ASN A 33 30.95 4.86 40.02
N ILE A 34 30.54 4.25 38.91
CA ILE A 34 29.19 3.70 38.73
C ILE A 34 29.24 2.18 38.87
N PRO A 35 28.75 1.60 39.97
CA PRO A 35 28.66 0.15 40.09
C PRO A 35 27.64 -0.39 39.07
N MET A 36 27.90 -1.60 38.52
CA MET A 36 27.02 -2.22 37.52
C MET A 36 25.59 -2.41 38.05
N ASN A 37 25.42 -2.81 39.31
CA ASN A 37 24.13 -2.94 39.99
C ASN A 37 24.19 -2.31 41.40
N LEU A 38 23.06 -1.86 41.93
CA LEU A 38 22.93 -1.38 43.30
C LEU A 38 22.10 -2.37 44.16
N PRO A 39 22.50 -2.66 45.40
CA PRO A 39 21.84 -3.70 46.22
C PRO A 39 20.37 -3.46 46.54
N HIS A 40 19.90 -2.20 46.50
CA HIS A 40 18.53 -1.83 46.82
C HIS A 40 17.58 -1.92 45.61
N TYR A 41 18.10 -2.22 44.41
CA TYR A 41 17.26 -2.40 43.24
C TYR A 41 16.48 -3.73 43.28
N PRO A 42 15.32 -3.81 42.62
CA PRO A 42 14.55 -5.03 42.54
C PRO A 42 15.37 -6.22 42.01
N SER A 43 15.04 -7.42 42.44
CA SER A 43 15.68 -8.61 41.87
C SER A 43 15.25 -8.82 40.41
N PRO A 44 16.12 -9.35 39.54
CA PRO A 44 15.75 -9.70 38.18
C PRO A 44 14.66 -10.77 38.18
N HIS A 45 13.62 -10.56 37.38
CA HIS A 45 12.48 -11.46 37.25
C HIS A 45 11.91 -11.37 35.83
N VAL A 46 11.09 -12.35 35.46
CA VAL A 46 10.38 -12.34 34.18
C VAL A 46 9.22 -11.36 34.30
N GLY A 47 9.36 -10.19 33.68
CA GLY A 47 8.36 -9.12 33.71
C GLY A 47 7.32 -9.21 32.59
N ALA A 48 6.35 -8.29 32.62
CA ALA A 48 5.41 -8.09 31.52
C ALA A 48 6.07 -7.45 30.29
N GLU A 49 5.43 -7.57 29.13
CA GLU A 49 5.83 -6.88 27.91
C GLU A 49 5.44 -5.39 28.01
N PHE A 50 6.36 -4.49 27.63
CA PHE A 50 6.06 -3.06 27.54
C PHE A 50 5.26 -2.79 26.27
N ASP A 51 3.98 -2.44 26.41
CA ASP A 51 3.15 -2.02 25.27
C ASP A 51 3.47 -0.56 24.90
N LEU A 52 4.30 -0.40 23.88
CA LEU A 52 4.68 0.92 23.36
C LEU A 52 3.68 1.46 22.32
N SER A 53 2.62 0.72 21.98
CA SER A 53 1.70 1.10 20.91
C SER A 53 0.81 2.29 21.25
N GLU A 54 0.64 2.59 22.54
CA GLU A 54 -0.11 3.73 23.05
C GLU A 54 0.70 5.04 23.08
N TYR A 55 2.03 4.97 22.89
CA TYR A 55 2.93 6.13 23.00
C TYR A 55 3.12 6.85 21.67
N ASP A 56 2.97 8.18 21.68
CA ASP A 56 3.45 9.07 20.62
C ASP A 56 4.69 9.84 21.07
N PHE A 57 5.87 9.29 20.79
CA PHE A 57 7.15 9.87 21.19
C PHE A 57 7.53 11.16 20.44
N ASN A 58 6.71 11.68 19.51
CA ASN A 58 7.06 12.89 18.74
C ASN A 58 7.38 14.10 19.63
N VAL A 59 6.63 14.28 20.72
CA VAL A 59 6.82 15.40 21.66
C VAL A 59 8.12 15.23 22.45
N VAL A 60 8.33 14.03 23.00
CA VAL A 60 9.53 13.65 23.76
C VAL A 60 10.79 13.77 22.91
N ASP A 61 10.77 13.18 21.71
CA ASP A 61 11.88 13.18 20.77
C ASP A 61 12.23 14.62 20.36
N SER A 62 11.22 15.44 20.04
CA SER A 62 11.44 16.85 19.66
C SER A 62 12.04 17.64 20.81
N HIS A 63 11.59 17.41 22.05
CA HIS A 63 12.13 18.08 23.23
C HIS A 63 13.60 17.72 23.47
N ALA A 64 13.94 16.43 23.40
CA ALA A 64 15.31 15.95 23.56
C ALA A 64 16.26 16.52 22.48
N LEU A 65 15.79 16.61 21.23
CA LEU A 65 16.57 17.19 20.12
C LEU A 65 16.83 18.69 20.26
N MET A 66 15.98 19.41 20.99
CA MET A 66 16.14 20.86 21.23
C MET A 66 17.07 21.18 22.41
N ALA A 67 17.62 20.18 23.10
CA ALA A 67 18.49 20.40 24.24
C ALA A 67 19.74 21.23 23.88
N PRO A 68 19.98 22.39 24.54
CA PRO A 68 21.15 23.22 24.27
C PRO A 68 22.46 22.46 24.53
N ALA A 69 23.41 22.56 23.58
CA ALA A 69 24.71 21.87 23.68
C ALA A 69 25.52 22.24 24.94
N GLY A 70 25.30 23.44 25.49
CA GLY A 70 25.94 23.92 26.72
C GLY A 70 25.49 23.20 28.00
N LEU A 71 24.39 22.44 27.97
CA LEU A 71 23.93 21.67 29.15
C LEU A 71 24.79 20.44 29.41
N ALA A 72 25.50 19.92 28.40
CA ALA A 72 26.35 18.73 28.51
C ALA A 72 27.56 18.89 29.44
N ILE A 73 27.75 20.06 30.05
CA ILE A 73 28.78 20.31 31.06
C ILE A 73 28.37 19.79 32.46
N SER A 74 27.12 19.39 32.67
CA SER A 74 26.64 18.85 33.96
C SER A 74 25.49 17.87 33.73
N TYR A 75 25.58 16.69 34.33
CA TYR A 75 24.51 15.70 34.29
C TYR A 75 23.22 16.25 34.92
N GLU A 76 23.31 16.94 36.06
CA GLU A 76 22.16 17.54 36.74
C GLU A 76 21.41 18.53 35.84
N LYS A 77 22.13 19.49 35.23
CA LYS A 77 21.51 20.49 34.34
C LYS A 77 20.91 19.86 33.10
N LEU A 78 21.59 18.87 32.53
CA LEU A 78 21.12 18.16 31.34
C LEU A 78 19.87 17.34 31.63
N CYS A 79 19.91 16.48 32.66
CA CYS A 79 18.78 15.64 33.05
C CYS A 79 17.58 16.48 33.47
N LYS A 80 17.78 17.58 34.21
CA LYS A 80 16.72 18.52 34.58
C LYS A 80 16.02 19.14 33.36
N TYR A 81 16.75 19.39 32.28
CA TYR A 81 16.14 19.86 31.03
C TYR A 81 15.39 18.74 30.31
N LEU A 82 16.00 17.55 30.20
CA LEU A 82 15.47 16.43 29.43
C LEU A 82 14.22 15.79 30.06
N VAL A 83 14.05 15.92 31.38
CA VAL A 83 12.86 15.50 32.12
C VAL A 83 11.84 16.64 32.18
N LYS A 84 10.58 16.31 31.90
CA LYS A 84 9.44 17.19 32.10
C LYS A 84 8.46 16.60 33.11
N PRO A 85 7.69 17.43 33.83
CA PRO A 85 6.67 16.94 34.77
C PRO A 85 5.59 16.08 34.10
N GLU A 86 5.35 16.29 32.80
CA GLU A 86 4.36 15.53 32.04
C GLU A 86 4.88 14.17 31.55
N PHE A 87 6.20 13.92 31.62
CA PHE A 87 6.80 12.68 31.12
C PHE A 87 6.76 11.59 32.18
N ASP A 88 6.28 10.42 31.80
CA ASP A 88 6.43 9.20 32.60
C ASP A 88 7.84 8.60 32.51
N GLU A 89 8.09 7.49 33.24
CA GLU A 89 9.42 6.87 33.28
C GLU A 89 9.88 6.36 31.90
N ILE A 90 8.97 5.86 31.05
CA ILE A 90 9.28 5.39 29.70
C ILE A 90 9.69 6.58 28.82
N GLU A 91 8.93 7.67 28.85
CA GLU A 91 9.20 8.90 28.10
C GLU A 91 10.50 9.58 28.57
N ILE A 92 10.81 9.53 29.87
CA ILE A 92 12.09 10.03 30.41
C ILE A 92 13.27 9.25 29.83
N VAL A 93 13.23 7.90 29.88
CA VAL A 93 14.32 7.08 29.33
C VAL A 93 14.42 7.28 27.81
N ARG A 94 13.29 7.41 27.11
CA ARG A 94 13.24 7.74 25.67
C ARG A 94 13.97 9.06 25.38
N SER A 95 13.67 10.13 26.13
CA SER A 95 14.32 11.44 26.02
C SER A 95 15.84 11.34 26.14
N PHE A 96 16.34 10.56 27.12
CA PHE A 96 17.79 10.36 27.29
C PHE A 96 18.42 9.65 26.10
N VAL A 97 17.82 8.56 25.64
CA VAL A 97 18.33 7.78 24.50
C VAL A 97 18.35 8.63 23.22
N VAL A 98 17.27 9.38 22.95
CA VAL A 98 17.18 10.30 21.81
C VAL A 98 18.29 11.33 21.88
N TRP A 99 18.49 11.95 23.05
CA TRP A 99 19.53 12.94 23.25
C TRP A 99 20.93 12.35 23.00
N ILE A 100 21.24 11.16 23.54
CA ILE A 100 22.53 10.49 23.34
C ILE A 100 22.75 10.22 21.84
N SER A 101 21.73 9.71 21.14
CA SER A 101 21.81 9.35 19.72
C SER A 101 22.15 10.54 18.81
N CYS A 102 21.80 11.76 19.21
CA CYS A 102 22.01 12.94 18.39
C CYS A 102 23.40 13.59 18.59
N GLN A 103 24.22 13.15 19.56
CA GLN A 103 25.47 13.86 19.96
C GLN A 103 26.68 13.72 19.01
N LYS A 104 26.59 12.95 17.91
CA LYS A 104 27.74 12.72 16.99
C LYS A 104 29.03 12.31 17.72
N ILE A 105 28.93 11.45 18.74
CA ILE A 105 30.02 11.21 19.71
C ILE A 105 31.36 10.90 19.03
N ARG A 106 31.35 10.10 17.96
CA ARG A 106 32.55 9.69 17.21
C ARG A 106 33.19 10.83 16.41
N THR A 107 32.39 11.60 15.68
CA THR A 107 32.88 12.64 14.76
C THR A 107 33.01 14.02 15.40
N ARG A 108 32.46 14.21 16.60
CA ARG A 108 32.54 15.47 17.34
C ARG A 108 33.98 15.81 17.76
N LEU A 109 34.30 17.10 17.71
CA LEU A 109 35.49 17.66 18.33
C LEU A 109 35.20 17.99 19.80
N TYR A 110 36.11 17.59 20.69
CA TYR A 110 36.00 17.86 22.12
C TYR A 110 37.08 18.89 22.50
N PRO A 111 36.74 20.18 22.57
CA PRO A 111 37.71 21.21 22.90
C PRO A 111 38.19 21.06 24.34
N GLY A 112 39.51 21.16 24.54
CA GLY A 112 40.14 21.02 25.85
C GLY A 112 40.09 19.60 26.44
N SER A 113 40.16 19.55 27.78
CA SER A 113 40.06 18.32 28.58
C SER A 113 38.83 18.38 29.48
N PRO A 114 37.60 18.25 28.92
CA PRO A 114 36.38 18.22 29.71
C PRO A 114 36.44 17.10 30.74
N SER A 115 36.00 17.38 31.97
CA SER A 115 36.00 16.41 33.05
C SER A 115 35.19 15.17 32.65
N PRO A 116 35.74 13.96 32.82
CA PRO A 116 35.04 12.69 32.59
C PRO A 116 33.69 12.56 33.31
N GLN A 117 33.49 13.29 34.40
CA GLN A 117 32.29 13.28 35.24
C GLN A 117 31.17 14.17 34.67
N THR A 118 31.38 14.76 33.49
CA THR A 118 30.37 15.51 32.74
C THR A 118 29.92 14.71 31.52
N PRO A 119 28.68 14.88 31.02
CA PRO A 119 28.24 14.22 29.79
C PRO A 119 29.21 14.44 28.63
N LEU A 120 29.69 15.69 28.45
CA LEU A 120 30.62 16.05 27.38
C LEU A 120 31.98 15.35 27.50
N GLY A 121 32.54 15.27 28.72
CA GLY A 121 33.80 14.59 28.95
C GLY A 121 33.69 13.08 28.84
N TYR A 122 32.58 12.50 29.30
CA TYR A 122 32.36 11.07 29.16
C TYR A 122 32.14 10.64 27.70
N MET A 123 31.45 11.45 26.90
CA MET A 123 31.37 11.23 25.45
C MET A 123 32.75 11.22 24.77
N LYS A 124 33.71 12.03 25.25
CA LYS A 124 35.12 11.97 24.78
C LYS A 124 35.77 10.61 25.11
N MET A 125 35.47 10.03 26.27
CA MET A 125 35.94 8.68 26.62
C MET A 125 35.36 7.61 25.72
N ILE A 126 34.05 7.69 25.41
CA ILE A 126 33.40 6.78 24.44
C ILE A 126 34.09 6.89 23.07
N LYS A 127 34.39 8.11 22.59
CA LYS A 127 35.16 8.30 21.35
C LYS A 127 36.54 7.63 21.40
N ASN A 128 37.19 7.69 22.56
CA ASN A 128 38.51 7.12 22.80
C ASN A 128 38.47 5.63 23.20
N LYS A 129 37.32 4.94 23.12
CA LYS A 129 37.17 3.52 23.45
C LYS A 129 37.48 3.16 24.92
N THR A 130 37.30 4.11 25.83
CA THR A 130 37.56 3.98 27.28
C THR A 130 36.29 4.19 28.12
N GLY A 131 35.13 4.28 27.48
CA GLY A 131 33.83 4.42 28.13
C GLY A 131 32.72 3.83 27.26
N THR A 132 31.58 3.51 27.87
CA THR A 132 30.47 2.82 27.19
C THR A 132 29.21 3.67 27.13
N PHE A 133 28.38 3.42 26.11
CA PHE A 133 27.06 4.05 26.00
C PHE A 133 26.13 3.64 27.16
N ALA A 134 26.26 2.39 27.64
CA ALA A 134 25.48 1.87 28.75
C ALA A 134 25.74 2.65 30.05
N ALA A 135 27.01 2.94 30.36
CA ALA A 135 27.39 3.71 31.54
C ALA A 135 26.90 5.17 31.46
N LEU A 136 26.96 5.80 30.28
CA LEU A 136 26.44 7.15 30.08
C LEU A 136 24.93 7.22 30.37
N LEU A 137 24.16 6.28 29.81
CA LEU A 137 22.71 6.20 30.05
C LEU A 137 22.40 5.88 31.50
N THR A 138 23.11 4.91 32.10
CA THR A 138 22.96 4.53 33.51
C THR A 138 23.16 5.73 34.43
N GLN A 139 24.19 6.55 34.17
CA GLN A 139 24.43 7.75 34.96
C GLN A 139 23.24 8.71 34.88
N MET A 140 22.68 8.93 33.69
CA MET A 140 21.52 9.81 33.49
C MET A 140 20.27 9.27 34.19
N CYS A 141 19.98 7.97 34.10
CA CYS A 141 18.85 7.35 34.81
C CYS A 141 18.98 7.48 36.33
N ARG A 142 20.19 7.26 36.88
CA ARG A 142 20.44 7.39 38.32
C ARG A 142 20.31 8.83 38.83
N GLN A 143 20.59 9.85 38.01
CA GLN A 143 20.34 11.25 38.40
C GLN A 143 18.87 11.57 38.67
N VAL A 144 17.95 10.78 38.09
CA VAL A 144 16.50 10.98 38.21
C VAL A 144 15.82 9.84 38.97
N ASN A 145 16.61 9.03 39.68
CA ASN A 145 16.17 7.90 40.51
C ASN A 145 15.43 6.77 39.76
N ILE A 146 15.66 6.60 38.46
CA ILE A 146 15.16 5.43 37.72
C ILE A 146 16.09 4.24 38.01
N PRO A 147 15.60 3.13 38.58
CA PRO A 147 16.45 1.96 38.86
C PRO A 147 17.00 1.36 37.56
N CYS A 148 18.31 1.13 37.50
CA CYS A 148 18.95 0.61 36.30
C CYS A 148 20.26 -0.16 36.56
N VAL A 149 20.49 -1.17 35.73
CA VAL A 149 21.64 -2.07 35.82
C VAL A 149 22.39 -2.09 34.50
N ILE A 150 23.72 -2.05 34.59
CA ILE A 150 24.61 -2.30 33.46
C ILE A 150 24.79 -3.81 33.36
N VAL A 151 24.36 -4.39 32.24
CA VAL A 151 24.50 -5.81 31.96
C VAL A 151 25.66 -5.99 31.00
N ARG A 152 26.61 -6.85 31.39
CA ARG A 152 27.72 -7.30 30.55
C ARG A 152 27.35 -8.61 29.85
N GLY A 153 27.82 -8.78 28.63
CA GLY A 153 27.70 -10.05 27.93
C GLY A 153 28.25 -10.03 26.52
N ILE A 154 27.81 -10.98 25.70
CA ILE A 154 28.27 -11.19 24.33
C ILE A 154 27.24 -10.63 23.36
N TYR A 155 27.67 -9.82 22.38
CA TYR A 155 26.82 -9.28 21.32
C TYR A 155 27.22 -9.85 19.94
N LYS A 156 26.27 -10.35 19.15
CA LYS A 156 26.51 -10.80 17.77
C LYS A 156 26.64 -9.61 16.81
N SER A 157 27.86 -9.11 16.65
CA SER A 157 28.18 -8.04 15.70
C SER A 157 28.06 -8.49 14.23
N SER A 158 28.21 -7.56 13.28
CA SER A 158 28.22 -7.83 11.83
C SER A 158 29.28 -8.83 11.36
N HIS A 159 30.23 -9.18 12.23
CA HIS A 159 31.31 -10.13 11.97
C HIS A 159 31.07 -11.48 12.65
N PHE A 160 29.89 -11.70 13.24
CA PHE A 160 29.57 -12.95 13.90
C PHE A 160 29.45 -14.12 12.88
N ALA A 161 30.48 -14.96 12.82
CA ALA A 161 30.53 -16.25 12.12
C ALA A 161 30.53 -17.41 13.15
N PRO A 162 29.45 -18.20 13.25
CA PRO A 162 29.28 -19.25 14.26
C PRO A 162 30.45 -20.24 14.39
N SER A 163 31.22 -20.48 13.32
CA SER A 163 32.29 -21.49 13.30
C SER A 163 33.72 -21.03 13.64
N ARG A 164 33.99 -19.73 13.85
CA ARG A 164 35.39 -19.21 13.95
C ARG A 164 35.62 -18.09 14.97
N ILE A 165 34.85 -18.04 16.04
CA ILE A 165 34.87 -16.88 16.96
C ILE A 165 35.31 -17.26 18.37
N ASP A 166 36.21 -16.45 18.92
CA ASP A 166 36.43 -16.36 20.36
C ASP A 166 35.37 -15.41 20.98
N PRO A 167 34.53 -15.87 21.93
CA PRO A 167 33.53 -15.05 22.60
C PRO A 167 34.07 -13.74 23.20
N VAL A 168 35.38 -13.67 23.51
CA VAL A 168 36.04 -12.48 24.06
C VAL A 168 35.96 -11.27 23.10
N ASP A 169 36.04 -11.50 21.79
CA ASP A 169 36.04 -10.41 20.79
C ASP A 169 34.68 -9.71 20.68
N PHE A 170 33.64 -10.29 21.28
CA PHE A 170 32.24 -9.86 21.14
C PHE A 170 31.65 -9.33 22.44
N GLN A 171 32.48 -9.05 23.45
CA GLN A 171 32.02 -8.45 24.70
C GLN A 171 31.39 -7.06 24.46
N CYS A 172 30.29 -6.81 25.15
CA CYS A 172 29.50 -5.59 25.03
C CYS A 172 28.78 -5.30 26.36
N THR A 173 28.32 -4.06 26.51
CA THR A 173 27.48 -3.66 27.64
C THR A 173 26.19 -3.00 27.17
N TRP A 174 25.10 -3.27 27.88
CA TRP A 174 23.82 -2.59 27.68
C TRP A 174 23.19 -2.22 29.03
N CYS A 175 22.10 -1.45 28.97
CA CYS A 175 21.40 -0.99 30.16
C CYS A 175 20.07 -1.72 30.28
N THR A 176 19.75 -2.20 31.46
CA THR A 176 18.40 -2.67 31.80
C THR A 176 17.81 -1.70 32.80
N VAL A 177 16.63 -1.16 32.52
CA VAL A 177 15.92 -0.19 33.36
C VAL A 177 14.71 -0.87 34.00
N CYS A 178 14.39 -0.54 35.26
CA CYS A 178 13.17 -0.99 35.90
C CYS A 178 12.14 0.13 35.82
N LEU A 179 11.03 -0.13 35.14
CA LEU A 179 9.94 0.81 34.89
C LEU A 179 8.63 0.15 35.33
N ASP A 180 7.84 0.83 36.15
CA ASP A 180 6.60 0.28 36.74
C ASP A 180 6.75 -1.10 37.41
N GLY A 181 7.95 -1.39 37.93
CA GLY A 181 8.27 -2.65 38.62
C GLY A 181 8.80 -3.77 37.72
N ASP A 182 8.76 -3.62 36.40
CA ASP A 182 9.27 -4.59 35.43
C ASP A 182 10.60 -4.15 34.80
N TRP A 183 11.43 -5.11 34.37
CA TRP A 183 12.75 -4.84 33.79
C TRP A 183 12.71 -4.82 32.25
N GLY A 184 13.14 -3.70 31.64
CA GLY A 184 13.21 -3.51 30.19
C GLY A 184 14.63 -3.29 29.67
N PHE A 185 14.97 -3.86 28.51
CA PHE A 185 16.29 -3.73 27.90
C PHE A 185 16.40 -2.49 27.01
N VAL A 186 17.47 -1.71 27.20
CA VAL A 186 17.85 -0.60 26.34
C VAL A 186 19.30 -0.81 25.90
N HIS A 187 19.53 -0.94 24.59
CA HIS A 187 20.89 -1.10 24.05
C HIS A 187 21.40 0.20 23.41
N PRO A 188 21.87 1.19 24.20
CA PRO A 188 22.15 2.52 23.67
C PRO A 188 23.23 2.54 22.59
N PHE A 189 24.22 1.64 22.63
CA PHE A 189 25.19 1.48 21.54
C PHE A 189 24.51 1.16 20.20
N LEU A 190 23.65 0.12 20.13
CA LEU A 190 22.95 -0.30 18.91
C LEU A 190 21.87 0.70 18.46
N ILE A 191 21.31 1.46 19.40
CA ILE A 191 20.43 2.58 19.08
C ILE A 191 21.20 3.70 18.36
N CYS A 192 22.44 3.96 18.80
CA CYS A 192 23.29 5.04 18.30
C CYS A 192 24.16 4.65 17.08
N THR A 193 24.23 3.37 16.70
CA THR A 193 24.94 2.90 15.51
C THR A 193 23.98 2.62 14.35
N PRO A 194 24.12 3.32 13.20
CA PRO A 194 23.35 2.96 12.02
C PRO A 194 23.83 1.61 11.47
N SER A 195 22.90 0.77 11.02
CA SER A 195 23.21 -0.54 10.40
C SER A 195 23.98 -0.35 9.08
N PRO A 196 25.23 -0.84 8.96
CA PRO A 196 25.99 -0.78 7.73
C PRO A 196 25.76 -2.06 6.94
N ARG A 197 24.82 -2.02 6.01
CA ARG A 197 24.73 -2.94 4.85
C ARG A 197 23.56 -2.48 4.00
N ARG A 198 23.77 -1.38 3.28
CA ARG A 198 23.01 -1.09 2.07
C ARG A 198 23.69 -1.87 0.95
N VAL A 199 22.97 -2.83 0.37
CA VAL A 199 23.33 -3.33 -0.96
C VAL A 199 22.45 -2.55 -1.93
N GLU A 200 23.03 -1.57 -2.62
CA GLU A 200 22.38 -0.99 -3.79
C GLU A 200 22.30 -2.09 -4.86
N ASN A 201 21.09 -2.36 -5.34
CA ASN A 201 20.84 -3.24 -6.48
C ASN A 201 21.33 -4.69 -6.32
N ALA A 202 20.77 -5.43 -5.35
CA ALA A 202 20.85 -6.90 -5.33
C ALA A 202 20.02 -7.59 -6.45
N TRP A 203 19.75 -6.88 -7.54
CA TRP A 203 19.32 -7.47 -8.80
C TRP A 203 20.51 -7.45 -9.74
N THR A 204 21.07 -8.62 -10.03
CA THR A 204 21.66 -8.80 -11.36
C THR A 204 20.52 -8.67 -12.35
N SER A 205 20.45 -7.53 -13.04
CA SER A 205 19.72 -7.45 -14.29
C SER A 205 20.35 -8.47 -15.24
N ILE A 206 19.76 -9.65 -15.32
CA ILE A 206 19.94 -10.49 -16.51
C ILE A 206 19.02 -9.85 -17.53
N GLU A 207 19.55 -8.85 -18.25
CA GLU A 207 18.97 -8.50 -19.54
C GLU A 207 18.95 -9.79 -20.38
N ASP A 208 17.81 -10.02 -21.04
CA ASP A 208 17.52 -11.20 -21.85
C ASP A 208 18.73 -11.66 -22.70
N GLY A 209 19.43 -12.69 -22.22
CA GLY A 209 20.57 -13.22 -22.96
C GLY A 209 21.65 -13.88 -22.10
N GLY A 210 21.31 -14.92 -21.34
CA GLY A 210 22.16 -16.09 -21.10
C GLY A 210 23.61 -15.92 -20.62
N ASN A 211 24.04 -14.77 -20.12
CA ASN A 211 25.40 -14.56 -19.60
C ASN A 211 25.36 -14.15 -18.13
N PHE A 212 26.02 -14.96 -17.30
CA PHE A 212 26.26 -14.73 -15.89
C PHE A 212 27.19 -13.51 -15.72
N ILE A 213 26.65 -12.40 -15.19
CA ILE A 213 27.46 -11.28 -14.70
C ILE A 213 27.56 -11.46 -13.18
N PRO A 214 28.74 -11.75 -12.61
CA PRO A 214 28.88 -11.76 -11.16
C PRO A 214 28.58 -10.34 -10.64
N GLY A 215 27.73 -10.24 -9.62
CA GLY A 215 27.60 -9.01 -8.83
C GLY A 215 28.97 -8.58 -8.28
N PRO A 216 29.15 -7.31 -7.88
CA PRO A 216 30.43 -6.82 -7.38
C PRO A 216 30.94 -7.76 -6.29
N ARG A 217 32.14 -8.34 -6.51
CA ARG A 217 32.81 -9.16 -5.51
C ARG A 217 33.08 -8.27 -4.27
N PRO A 218 32.84 -8.75 -3.05
CA PRO A 218 33.02 -7.93 -1.85
C PRO A 218 34.49 -7.58 -1.54
N TRP A 219 35.44 -8.15 -2.29
CA TRP A 219 36.87 -7.90 -2.15
C TRP A 219 37.54 -7.99 -3.53
N SER A 220 37.98 -6.86 -4.08
CA SER A 220 39.19 -6.83 -4.89
C SER A 220 40.12 -5.77 -4.32
N GLU A 221 41.25 -6.23 -3.81
CA GLU A 221 42.47 -5.45 -3.65
C GLU A 221 42.74 -4.73 -4.99
N ASP A 222 43.10 -3.43 -4.92
CA ASP A 222 43.43 -2.51 -6.01
C ASP A 222 42.39 -1.40 -6.31
N TRP A 223 42.37 -0.36 -5.46
CA TRP A 223 41.69 0.93 -5.73
C TRP A 223 42.62 2.14 -5.83
N ASN A 224 43.88 1.94 -6.23
CA ASN A 224 44.71 3.06 -6.69
C ASN A 224 44.58 3.22 -8.20
N THR A 225 43.51 3.89 -8.67
CA THR A 225 43.46 4.77 -9.87
C THR A 225 42.04 4.96 -10.39
N VAL A 226 41.28 5.93 -9.88
CA VAL A 226 40.37 6.75 -10.72
C VAL A 226 40.24 8.16 -10.14
N ASP A 227 40.63 9.15 -10.95
CA ASP A 227 40.64 10.60 -10.73
C ASP A 227 39.19 11.19 -10.74
N PRO A 228 38.77 12.01 -9.73
CA PRO A 228 37.38 12.46 -9.58
C PRO A 228 37.03 13.70 -10.41
N LEU A 229 37.31 13.69 -11.72
CA LEU A 229 36.88 14.75 -12.64
C LEU A 229 36.38 14.19 -13.98
N ARG A 230 35.19 13.58 -13.98
CA ARG A 230 34.35 13.44 -15.19
C ARG A 230 32.89 13.13 -14.86
N VAL A 231 32.18 14.13 -14.33
CA VAL A 231 30.71 14.20 -14.42
C VAL A 231 30.37 15.36 -15.34
N ALA A 232 30.00 15.06 -16.60
CA ALA A 232 29.28 15.98 -17.47
C ALA A 232 28.59 15.24 -18.64
N PHE A 233 27.26 15.21 -18.56
CA PHE A 233 26.27 15.43 -19.63
C PHE A 233 26.31 14.66 -20.99
N LEU A 234 25.17 13.96 -21.21
CA LEU A 234 24.35 13.78 -22.45
C LEU A 234 24.75 12.68 -23.46
N PRO A 235 23.85 12.27 -24.39
CA PRO A 235 22.43 11.89 -24.25
C PRO A 235 22.08 10.59 -25.01
N ASN A 236 20.83 10.17 -24.85
CA ASN A 236 20.13 9.07 -25.51
C ASN A 236 20.25 9.09 -27.07
N THR A 237 20.73 7.99 -27.69
CA THR A 237 20.34 7.61 -29.06
C THR A 237 20.28 6.10 -29.26
N ASN A 238 19.08 5.70 -29.63
CA ASN A 238 18.65 4.42 -30.16
C ASN A 238 19.35 4.09 -31.50
N LYS A 239 19.67 2.80 -31.71
CA LYS A 239 19.63 2.01 -32.97
C LYS A 239 20.91 1.31 -33.47
N PHE A 240 20.75 -0.01 -33.61
CA PHE A 240 20.95 -0.88 -34.79
C PHE A 240 21.89 -2.10 -34.67
N LYS A 241 21.29 -3.25 -35.02
CA LYS A 241 21.81 -4.61 -35.21
C LYS A 241 22.91 -4.72 -36.30
N PRO A 242 23.64 -5.85 -36.38
CA PRO A 242 24.98 -5.93 -36.94
C PRO A 242 25.01 -6.33 -38.43
N ARG A 243 26.06 -5.93 -39.17
CA ARG A 243 26.45 -6.60 -40.43
C ARG A 243 27.97 -6.58 -40.69
N LYS A 244 28.48 -7.81 -40.82
CA LYS A 244 29.56 -8.36 -41.67
C LYS A 244 30.75 -7.46 -42.10
N LYS A 245 31.94 -8.00 -41.78
CA LYS A 245 33.28 -7.67 -42.31
C LYS A 245 33.35 -7.82 -43.83
N THR A 246 33.95 -6.84 -44.50
CA THR A 246 34.89 -6.95 -45.65
C THR A 246 35.50 -5.56 -45.87
N LYS A 247 36.76 -5.34 -45.49
CA LYS A 247 37.98 -5.34 -46.33
C LYS A 247 38.16 -4.08 -47.23
N ILE A 248 39.26 -3.39 -46.90
CA ILE A 248 40.22 -2.72 -47.79
C ILE A 248 39.88 -1.30 -48.27
N GLY A 249 40.64 -0.33 -47.74
CA GLY A 249 41.73 0.26 -48.52
C GLY A 249 41.66 1.74 -48.87
N ASN A 250 42.68 2.46 -48.40
CA ASN A 250 43.30 3.67 -48.97
C ASN A 250 42.53 5.00 -48.84
N LYS A 251 43.07 5.90 -48.00
CA LYS A 251 44.01 7.01 -48.33
C LYS A 251 43.32 8.14 -49.08
N ARG A 252 43.16 9.29 -48.41
CA ARG A 252 43.85 10.59 -48.64
C ARG A 252 42.74 11.59 -49.00
N ILE A 253 42.68 12.89 -48.70
CA ILE A 253 43.61 13.98 -48.36
C ILE A 253 42.65 15.11 -47.86
N VAL A 254 42.85 15.68 -46.67
CA VAL A 254 43.47 17.00 -46.39
C VAL A 254 42.63 18.23 -46.79
N LYS A 255 42.21 18.98 -45.74
CA LYS A 255 42.09 20.46 -45.57
C LYS A 255 41.12 21.20 -46.52
N SER A 256 40.43 22.29 -46.17
CA SER A 256 40.67 23.39 -45.22
C SER A 256 39.43 24.29 -45.11
N ALA A 257 39.29 24.92 -43.95
CA ALA A 257 38.88 26.32 -43.70
C ALA A 257 37.51 26.86 -44.20
N THR A 258 36.63 27.13 -43.22
CA THR A 258 35.96 28.43 -42.85
C THR A 258 35.95 29.63 -43.81
N PRO A 259 35.09 30.68 -43.62
CA PRO A 259 33.96 30.87 -42.68
C PRO A 259 32.68 31.54 -43.30
N ALA A 260 31.67 31.73 -42.43
CA ALA A 260 30.41 32.51 -42.47
C ALA A 260 30.39 33.82 -43.32
N PRO A 261 29.23 34.47 -43.67
CA PRO A 261 28.29 35.04 -42.67
C PRO A 261 26.79 35.28 -43.04
N SER A 262 25.99 35.41 -41.97
CA SER A 262 24.85 36.33 -41.71
C SER A 262 23.80 36.73 -42.78
N ARG A 263 22.52 36.58 -42.40
CA ARG A 263 21.36 37.54 -42.44
C ARG A 263 20.06 36.79 -42.79
N ALA A 264 19.15 36.60 -41.84
CA ALA A 264 18.09 37.55 -41.42
C ALA A 264 16.98 37.75 -42.48
N LEU A 265 15.74 37.31 -42.18
CA LEU A 265 14.54 38.16 -42.05
C LEU A 265 13.23 37.35 -41.94
N LYS A 266 12.39 37.83 -40.99
CA LYS A 266 10.92 37.96 -40.99
C LYS A 266 10.05 36.69 -40.99
N ARG A 267 9.38 36.38 -39.86
CA ARG A 267 8.11 36.94 -39.34
C ARG A 267 6.88 36.63 -40.22
N ARG A 268 5.95 35.82 -39.68
CA ARG A 268 4.51 36.15 -39.69
C ARG A 268 3.78 35.52 -38.49
N LYS A 269 3.17 36.40 -37.68
CA LYS A 269 2.10 36.15 -36.68
C LYS A 269 0.79 35.76 -37.42
N VAL A 270 -0.21 35.08 -36.85
CA VAL A 270 -1.22 35.48 -35.83
C VAL A 270 -2.08 34.21 -35.57
N ARG A 271 -2.26 33.70 -34.32
CA ARG A 271 -3.40 33.84 -33.36
C ARG A 271 -4.71 33.18 -33.87
N ALA A 272 -5.52 32.41 -33.13
CA ALA A 272 -5.91 32.50 -31.71
C ALA A 272 -6.64 31.23 -31.18
N GLU A 273 -6.80 31.18 -29.84
CA GLU A 273 -7.89 30.57 -29.01
C GLU A 273 -8.12 29.05 -29.07
N GLY A 274 -8.35 28.27 -27.99
CA GLY A 274 -8.61 28.53 -26.57
C GLY A 274 -8.69 27.19 -25.80
N ASN A 275 -8.42 27.28 -24.50
CA ASN A 275 -8.17 26.29 -23.42
C ASN A 275 -9.41 25.46 -22.94
N PRO A 276 -9.36 24.60 -21.90
CA PRO A 276 -8.40 23.55 -21.47
C PRO A 276 -9.06 22.19 -21.10
N ASP A 277 -8.25 21.13 -21.13
CA ASP A 277 -8.47 19.84 -20.45
C ASP A 277 -8.06 19.90 -18.95
N LEU A 278 -8.77 19.12 -18.12
CA LEU A 278 -8.44 18.82 -16.72
C LEU A 278 -7.83 17.41 -16.63
N VAL A 279 -6.50 17.33 -16.64
CA VAL A 279 -5.75 16.12 -16.28
C VAL A 279 -4.98 16.40 -14.99
N LEU A 280 -5.38 15.71 -13.93
CA LEU A 280 -4.67 15.63 -12.65
C LEU A 280 -3.46 14.72 -12.81
N ASP A 281 -2.26 15.33 -12.90
CA ASP A 281 -1.00 14.63 -12.75
C ASP A 281 -0.39 14.97 -11.37
N THR A 282 -0.27 13.96 -10.52
CA THR A 282 0.41 14.04 -9.23
C THR A 282 1.88 13.68 -9.42
N GLY A 283 2.69 14.67 -9.76
CA GLY A 283 4.15 14.59 -9.80
C GLY A 283 4.77 15.81 -9.14
N MET A 284 5.04 15.75 -7.83
CA MET A 284 5.77 16.81 -7.12
C MET A 284 7.28 16.56 -7.25
N TYR A 285 7.87 17.03 -8.35
CA TYR A 285 9.31 17.24 -8.46
C TYR A 285 9.65 18.71 -8.22
N THR A 286 10.59 18.90 -7.30
CA THR A 286 11.51 20.04 -7.11
C THR A 286 11.44 21.15 -8.18
N LYS A 287 10.75 22.24 -7.85
CA LYS A 287 10.83 23.49 -8.62
C LYS A 287 12.06 24.29 -8.17
N LEU A 288 13.17 24.13 -8.90
CA LEU A 288 14.26 25.11 -8.93
C LEU A 288 13.72 26.41 -9.53
N LEU A 289 13.39 27.38 -8.67
CA LEU A 289 13.12 28.76 -9.10
C LEU A 289 14.46 29.47 -9.28
N LYS A 290 14.69 29.94 -10.52
CA LYS A 290 15.65 30.99 -10.82
C LYS A 290 15.13 32.27 -10.19
N ILE A 291 15.95 32.92 -9.37
CA ILE A 291 15.73 34.29 -8.92
C ILE A 291 16.48 35.15 -9.93
N ASP A 292 15.74 35.97 -10.67
CA ASP A 292 16.29 37.08 -11.43
C ASP A 292 16.59 38.21 -10.44
N ASP A 293 17.81 38.77 -10.53
CA ASP A 293 18.28 39.90 -9.73
C ASP A 293 17.50 41.16 -10.11
N GLU A 294 16.69 41.70 -9.21
CA GLU A 294 16.37 43.13 -9.13
C GLU A 294 15.88 43.44 -7.71
N ALA A 295 16.66 44.25 -7.02
CA ALA A 295 16.45 44.68 -5.65
C ALA A 295 15.37 45.76 -5.57
N ASP A 296 14.57 45.75 -4.49
CA ASP A 296 14.08 46.95 -3.82
C ASP A 296 13.76 46.61 -2.35
N GLU A 297 14.09 47.57 -1.49
CA GLU A 297 14.28 47.49 -0.05
C GLU A 297 12.96 47.47 0.76
N GLU A 298 13.11 47.13 2.05
CA GLU A 298 12.15 47.28 3.16
C GLU A 298 11.08 46.20 3.38
N THR A 299 11.49 45.07 3.95
CA THR A 299 10.74 44.41 5.05
C THR A 299 11.66 43.47 5.83
N GLU A 300 11.78 43.64 7.14
CA GLU A 300 12.53 42.74 8.02
C GLU A 300 11.99 41.29 7.90
N PRO A 301 12.81 40.28 7.60
CA PRO A 301 12.36 38.90 7.61
C PRO A 301 12.35 38.39 9.05
N GLN A 302 11.15 38.09 9.56
CA GLN A 302 11.00 37.15 10.66
C GLN A 302 11.70 35.85 10.27
N ASP A 303 12.66 35.41 11.08
CA ASP A 303 13.44 34.18 10.87
C ASP A 303 12.52 32.94 10.83
N ILE A 304 12.00 32.62 9.64
CA ILE A 304 11.56 31.27 9.31
C ILE A 304 12.84 30.46 9.14
N ILE A 305 13.34 29.93 10.26
CA ILE A 305 14.32 28.86 10.25
C ILE A 305 13.66 27.69 9.50
N PHE A 306 14.01 27.52 8.23
CA PHE A 306 13.80 26.28 7.51
C PHE A 306 14.65 25.21 8.20
N VAL A 307 14.07 24.59 9.23
CA VAL A 307 14.59 23.34 9.79
C VAL A 307 14.49 22.31 8.66
N ARG A 308 15.57 22.15 7.89
CA ARG A 308 15.83 20.89 7.19
C ARG A 308 15.85 19.82 8.28
N ARG A 309 14.70 19.21 8.56
CA ARG A 309 14.56 18.01 9.39
C ARG A 309 15.24 16.86 8.65
N THR A 310 16.57 16.81 8.67
CA THR A 310 17.27 15.54 8.56
C THR A 310 16.94 14.78 9.85
N LYS A 311 15.80 14.06 9.85
CA LYS A 311 15.42 13.15 10.92
C LYS A 311 16.58 12.15 11.03
N ARG A 312 17.43 12.31 12.04
CA ARG A 312 18.46 11.32 12.36
C ARG A 312 17.71 10.07 12.79
N VAL A 313 17.75 9.05 11.94
CA VAL A 313 17.14 7.75 12.20
C VAL A 313 18.05 7.04 13.21
N PHE A 314 17.73 7.15 14.50
CA PHE A 314 18.26 6.21 15.48
C PHE A 314 17.39 4.95 15.47
N ASN A 315 17.96 3.84 15.90
CA ASN A 315 17.31 2.54 15.78
C ASN A 315 16.37 2.28 16.97
N GLU A 316 15.06 2.39 16.73
CA GLU A 316 14.03 2.21 17.77
C GLU A 316 13.88 0.75 18.22
N THR A 317 14.34 -0.22 17.43
CA THR A 317 14.17 -1.66 17.72
C THR A 317 14.78 -2.09 19.05
N PHE A 318 15.85 -1.42 19.49
CA PHE A 318 16.57 -1.79 20.72
C PHE A 318 16.22 -0.92 21.94
N PHE A 319 15.15 -0.13 21.85
CA PHE A 319 14.57 0.60 22.97
C PHE A 319 13.44 -0.23 23.59
N LEU A 320 13.59 -0.61 24.87
CA LEU A 320 12.67 -1.50 25.59
C LEU A 320 12.35 -2.79 24.82
N ILE A 321 13.38 -3.35 24.19
CA ILE A 321 13.25 -4.59 23.41
C ILE A 321 12.93 -5.77 24.34
N GLU A 322 12.01 -6.63 23.90
CA GLU A 322 11.62 -7.81 24.65
C GLU A 322 12.81 -8.74 24.94
N PRO A 323 12.89 -9.35 26.14
CA PRO A 323 13.92 -10.33 26.49
C PRO A 323 14.06 -11.47 25.47
N ARG A 324 12.93 -11.91 24.90
CA ARG A 324 12.90 -12.98 23.89
C ARG A 324 13.52 -12.55 22.56
N GLU A 325 13.42 -11.28 22.19
CA GLU A 325 13.97 -10.78 20.93
C GLU A 325 15.43 -10.34 21.09
N ILE A 326 15.81 -9.74 22.22
CA ILE A 326 17.20 -9.30 22.46
C ILE A 326 18.16 -10.47 22.66
N ILE A 327 17.73 -11.60 23.23
CA ILE A 327 18.60 -12.78 23.44
C ILE A 327 19.18 -13.35 22.14
N LEU A 328 18.58 -13.01 20.99
CA LEU A 328 19.10 -13.38 19.66
C LEU A 328 20.35 -12.59 19.27
N HIS A 329 20.47 -11.38 19.82
CA HIS A 329 21.54 -10.44 19.57
C HIS A 329 22.56 -10.41 20.70
N CYS A 330 22.10 -10.45 21.95
CA CYS A 330 22.89 -10.20 23.15
C CYS A 330 22.68 -11.33 24.18
N PHE A 331 23.77 -11.93 24.64
CA PHE A 331 23.77 -12.97 25.67
C PHE A 331 24.40 -12.42 26.97
N PRO A 332 23.62 -12.18 28.04
CA PRO A 332 24.15 -11.74 29.34
C PRO A 332 25.11 -12.77 29.95
N ASP A 333 26.18 -12.29 30.59
CA ASP A 333 27.11 -13.15 31.35
C ASP A 333 26.44 -13.81 32.55
N LEU A 334 25.56 -13.05 33.21
CA LEU A 334 24.77 -13.49 34.36
C LEU A 334 23.41 -14.01 33.89
N ARG A 335 23.10 -15.26 34.22
CA ARG A 335 21.93 -15.99 33.72
C ARG A 335 20.60 -15.32 34.07
N GLU A 336 20.50 -14.75 35.27
CA GLU A 336 19.32 -14.07 35.77
C GLU A 336 18.95 -12.82 34.96
N TRP A 337 19.94 -12.18 34.34
CA TRP A 337 19.76 -11.01 33.48
C TRP A 337 19.34 -11.36 32.05
N GLN A 338 19.00 -12.61 31.76
CA GLN A 338 18.28 -12.96 30.54
C GLN A 338 16.79 -12.60 30.60
N LEU A 339 16.21 -12.52 31.82
CA LEU A 339 14.79 -12.21 32.04
C LEU A 339 13.81 -13.13 31.27
N LEU A 340 14.24 -14.37 31.00
CA LEU A 340 13.45 -15.38 30.30
C LEU A 340 12.89 -16.42 31.26
N GLN A 341 11.65 -16.85 31.02
CA GLN A 341 11.05 -17.98 31.74
C GLN A 341 11.87 -19.27 31.59
N LYS A 342 12.49 -19.45 30.42
CA LYS A 342 13.44 -20.54 30.14
C LYS A 342 14.74 -19.91 29.62
N PRO A 343 15.75 -19.69 30.49
CA PRO A 343 17.02 -19.15 30.07
C PRO A 343 17.69 -20.02 29.01
N VAL A 344 18.30 -19.36 28.03
CA VAL A 344 19.05 -19.96 26.93
C VAL A 344 20.48 -20.25 27.41
N GLU A 345 21.02 -21.39 27.01
CA GLU A 345 22.43 -21.73 27.24
C GLU A 345 23.34 -21.11 26.18
N ILE A 346 24.59 -20.77 26.53
CA ILE A 346 25.53 -20.15 25.58
C ILE A 346 25.72 -20.97 24.30
N LYS A 347 25.76 -22.31 24.40
CA LYS A 347 25.85 -23.20 23.24
C LYS A 347 24.68 -23.00 22.28
N ARG A 348 23.45 -22.89 22.82
CA ARG A 348 22.23 -22.65 22.05
C ARG A 348 22.22 -21.24 21.44
N PHE A 349 22.70 -20.24 22.18
CA PHE A 349 22.87 -18.88 21.68
C PHE A 349 23.83 -18.84 20.48
N LEU A 350 24.97 -19.53 20.55
CA LEU A 350 25.94 -19.62 19.45
C LEU A 350 25.36 -20.32 18.21
N GLU A 351 24.43 -21.26 18.40
CA GLU A 351 23.70 -21.92 17.31
C GLU A 351 22.64 -21.03 16.65
N TYR A 352 22.13 -19.97 17.29
CA TYR A 352 21.14 -19.09 16.66
C TYR A 352 21.70 -18.35 15.44
N PRO A 353 20.86 -18.06 14.42
CA PRO A 353 21.35 -17.35 13.24
C PRO A 353 21.75 -15.94 13.62
N HIS A 354 22.59 -15.32 12.81
CA HIS A 354 22.77 -13.89 12.89
C HIS A 354 21.58 -13.20 12.21
N ILE A 355 20.84 -12.38 12.95
CA ILE A 355 19.72 -11.62 12.42
C ILE A 355 20.04 -10.12 12.42
N SER A 356 19.52 -9.42 11.42
CA SER A 356 19.68 -7.98 11.35
C SER A 356 18.57 -7.24 12.10
N VAL A 357 18.78 -5.95 12.32
CA VAL A 357 17.71 -5.03 12.77
C VAL A 357 16.51 -5.04 11.80
N ALA A 358 16.77 -5.16 10.50
CA ALA A 358 15.71 -5.16 9.49
C ALA A 358 14.77 -6.36 9.63
N TYR A 359 15.23 -7.47 10.22
CA TYR A 359 14.38 -8.61 10.55
C TYR A 359 13.17 -8.17 11.41
N HIS A 360 13.46 -7.37 12.43
CA HIS A 360 12.48 -6.84 13.38
C HIS A 360 11.64 -5.71 12.76
N GLU A 361 12.27 -4.76 12.06
CA GLU A 361 11.55 -3.66 11.38
C GLU A 361 10.51 -4.17 10.36
N ILE A 362 10.79 -5.28 9.70
CA ILE A 362 9.92 -5.89 8.69
C ILE A 362 8.83 -6.78 9.34
N GLY A 363 8.93 -7.02 10.65
CA GLY A 363 7.92 -7.71 11.45
C GLY A 363 8.05 -9.24 11.47
N PHE A 364 9.24 -9.80 11.21
CA PHE A 364 9.44 -11.24 11.41
C PHE A 364 9.45 -11.60 12.90
N CYS A 365 8.83 -12.74 13.25
CA CYS A 365 8.84 -13.27 14.62
C CYS A 365 10.21 -13.85 14.96
N ASN A 366 10.56 -13.87 16.25
CA ASN A 366 11.70 -14.61 16.77
C ASN A 366 11.96 -15.97 16.07
N PRO A 367 13.13 -16.15 15.42
CA PRO A 367 13.51 -17.39 14.76
C PRO A 367 13.84 -18.54 15.72
N ALA A 368 14.10 -18.30 17.01
CA ALA A 368 14.49 -19.33 17.98
C ALA A 368 13.42 -20.42 18.16
N ASP A 369 12.14 -20.09 17.94
CA ASP A 369 11.03 -21.04 17.98
C ASP A 369 10.92 -21.89 16.69
N GLN A 370 11.64 -21.52 15.63
CA GLN A 370 11.37 -21.99 14.25
C GLN A 370 12.61 -22.55 13.53
N ILE A 371 13.82 -22.30 14.01
CA ILE A 371 15.05 -22.79 13.39
C ILE A 371 15.68 -23.88 14.24
N THR A 372 15.51 -25.12 13.81
CA THR A 372 15.92 -26.29 14.60
C THR A 372 17.22 -26.94 14.16
N LYS A 373 17.81 -26.63 12.99
CA LYS A 373 19.06 -27.27 12.57
C LYS A 373 19.90 -26.37 11.66
N TYR A 374 21.16 -26.19 12.02
CA TYR A 374 22.23 -25.63 11.17
C TYR A 374 23.18 -26.73 10.67
N ILE A 375 22.86 -27.98 11.00
CA ILE A 375 23.55 -29.18 10.57
C ILE A 375 22.56 -30.00 9.74
N SER A 376 22.83 -30.09 8.44
CA SER A 376 22.12 -30.96 7.53
C SER A 376 22.76 -32.35 7.56
N ARG A 377 21.97 -33.37 7.94
CA ARG A 377 22.43 -34.77 8.02
C ARG A 377 22.13 -35.57 6.76
N ASP A 378 21.26 -35.06 5.89
CA ASP A 378 20.71 -35.70 4.70
C ASP A 378 20.85 -34.83 3.44
N GLY A 379 21.55 -33.70 3.54
CA GLY A 379 21.78 -32.75 2.46
C GLY A 379 20.63 -31.76 2.27
N ILE A 380 19.60 -31.78 3.11
CA ILE A 380 18.49 -30.82 3.07
C ILE A 380 18.48 -29.98 4.35
N LEU A 381 18.16 -28.69 4.21
CA LEU A 381 17.85 -27.81 5.32
C LEU A 381 16.56 -27.05 5.05
N THR A 382 15.62 -27.07 6.00
CA THR A 382 14.41 -26.25 5.91
C THR A 382 14.23 -25.44 7.18
N PHE A 383 13.98 -24.14 7.04
CA PHE A 383 13.55 -23.30 8.15
C PHE A 383 12.45 -22.33 7.71
N LYS A 384 11.66 -21.91 8.69
CA LYS A 384 10.47 -21.08 8.49
C LYS A 384 10.69 -19.73 9.16
N LEU A 385 10.24 -18.68 8.49
CA LEU A 385 10.27 -17.30 8.95
C LEU A 385 8.83 -16.79 8.97
N LYS A 386 8.21 -16.79 10.15
CA LYS A 386 6.87 -16.24 10.35
C LYS A 386 6.91 -14.71 10.42
N ASN A 387 5.96 -14.04 9.78
CA ASN A 387 5.82 -12.58 9.82
C ASN A 387 4.53 -12.18 10.56
N LYS A 388 4.64 -11.32 11.58
CA LYS A 388 3.51 -10.82 12.40
C LYS A 388 2.60 -9.88 11.59
N ILE A 389 3.15 -9.14 10.62
CA ILE A 389 2.48 -8.05 9.90
C ILE A 389 1.76 -8.58 8.65
N LYS A 390 0.44 -8.77 8.76
CA LYS A 390 -0.40 -9.22 7.63
C LYS A 390 -0.44 -8.24 6.45
N ALA A 391 -0.20 -6.94 6.69
CA ALA A 391 -0.29 -5.89 5.68
C ALA A 391 0.78 -5.99 4.57
N ASN A 392 1.93 -6.60 4.85
CA ASN A 392 3.06 -6.69 3.92
C ASN A 392 3.06 -7.98 3.07
N GLN A 393 2.06 -8.86 3.25
CA GLN A 393 2.04 -10.21 2.68
C GLN A 393 2.09 -10.26 1.15
N HIS A 394 1.68 -9.22 0.44
CA HIS A 394 1.70 -9.14 -1.03
C HIS A 394 2.73 -8.14 -1.60
N THR A 395 3.55 -7.55 -0.72
CA THR A 395 4.48 -6.46 -1.08
C THR A 395 5.92 -6.74 -0.65
N MET A 396 6.16 -7.84 0.05
CA MET A 396 7.49 -8.24 0.49
C MET A 396 8.05 -9.32 -0.44
N LYS A 397 9.34 -9.21 -0.76
CA LYS A 397 10.08 -10.23 -1.51
C LYS A 397 11.34 -10.63 -0.74
N LEU A 398 11.65 -11.92 -0.75
CA LEU A 398 12.90 -12.44 -0.21
C LEU A 398 13.86 -12.83 -1.35
N GLY A 399 15.14 -12.57 -1.14
CA GLY A 399 16.26 -13.05 -1.95
C GLY A 399 17.29 -13.74 -1.07
N TYR A 400 18.25 -14.42 -1.69
CA TYR A 400 19.32 -15.10 -0.95
C TYR A 400 20.68 -15.02 -1.66
N GLU A 401 21.74 -15.20 -0.89
CA GLU A 401 23.09 -15.48 -1.34
C GLU A 401 23.58 -16.76 -0.66
N LEU A 402 24.13 -17.69 -1.44
CA LEU A 402 24.68 -18.95 -0.93
C LEU A 402 26.16 -19.05 -1.34
N THR A 403 27.05 -19.16 -0.36
CA THR A 403 28.50 -19.24 -0.58
C THR A 403 29.04 -20.54 0.03
N GLN A 404 29.88 -21.28 -0.70
CA GLN A 404 30.60 -22.42 -0.12
C GLN A 404 31.86 -21.92 0.61
N LEU A 405 31.99 -22.22 1.91
CA LEU A 405 33.11 -21.77 2.76
C LEU A 405 34.27 -22.79 2.81
N GLY A 406 34.01 -24.07 2.47
CA GLY A 406 35.04 -25.12 2.44
C GLY A 406 34.55 -26.45 1.86
N GLY A 407 35.48 -27.25 1.30
CA GLY A 407 35.21 -28.52 0.60
C GLY A 407 35.99 -28.64 -0.72
N ARG A 408 35.88 -29.77 -1.44
CA ARG A 408 36.35 -29.86 -2.83
C ARG A 408 35.60 -28.79 -3.63
N LYS A 409 36.30 -27.74 -4.07
CA LYS A 409 35.75 -26.73 -4.99
C LYS A 409 35.29 -27.46 -6.26
N THR A 410 34.00 -27.63 -6.44
CA THR A 410 33.46 -28.06 -7.73
C THR A 410 33.64 -26.91 -8.72
N PRO A 411 34.09 -27.18 -9.96
CA PRO A 411 34.10 -26.17 -11.00
C PRO A 411 32.65 -25.73 -11.24
N SER A 412 32.39 -24.44 -11.00
CA SER A 412 31.12 -23.71 -11.09
C SER A 412 29.90 -24.31 -10.35
N PHE A 413 29.47 -23.63 -9.28
CA PHE A 413 28.12 -23.76 -8.69
C PHE A 413 27.08 -23.15 -9.65
N GLU A 414 26.92 -23.70 -10.85
CA GLU A 414 25.92 -23.27 -11.81
C GLU A 414 24.55 -23.86 -11.44
N GLY A 415 23.75 -23.13 -10.66
CA GLY A 415 22.38 -23.52 -10.34
C GLY A 415 21.81 -22.91 -9.07
N SER A 416 20.48 -22.82 -8.98
CA SER A 416 19.78 -22.36 -7.78
C SER A 416 19.50 -23.53 -6.84
N PHE A 417 20.01 -23.47 -5.60
CA PHE A 417 19.88 -24.54 -4.60
C PHE A 417 19.01 -24.16 -3.39
N VAL A 418 18.55 -22.90 -3.33
CA VAL A 418 17.66 -22.41 -2.28
C VAL A 418 16.29 -22.12 -2.90
N LEU A 419 15.29 -22.78 -2.34
CA LEU A 419 13.89 -22.56 -2.67
C LEU A 419 13.27 -21.65 -1.60
N LEU A 420 12.93 -20.42 -2.01
CA LEU A 420 12.24 -19.44 -1.19
C LEU A 420 10.78 -19.32 -1.65
N TYR A 421 9.83 -19.68 -0.80
CA TYR A 421 8.41 -19.51 -1.12
C TYR A 421 7.63 -19.06 0.11
N GLN A 422 6.50 -18.40 -0.14
CA GLN A 422 5.61 -17.91 0.89
C GLN A 422 4.34 -18.77 0.93
N ASP A 423 3.90 -19.09 2.14
CA ASP A 423 2.60 -19.69 2.44
C ASP A 423 1.94 -18.84 3.54
N TYR A 424 0.95 -18.03 3.18
CA TYR A 424 0.30 -17.03 4.06
C TYR A 424 1.31 -16.10 4.77
N ASP A 425 1.46 -16.22 6.08
CA ASP A 425 2.34 -15.43 6.94
C ASP A 425 3.71 -16.07 7.16
N ILE A 426 3.99 -17.20 6.50
CA ILE A 426 5.22 -17.97 6.68
C ILE A 426 6.03 -17.99 5.39
N TRP A 427 7.25 -17.48 5.47
CA TRP A 427 8.26 -17.71 4.44
C TRP A 427 9.02 -18.99 4.75
N THR A 428 9.09 -19.90 3.79
CA THR A 428 9.85 -21.14 3.91
C THR A 428 11.12 -21.03 3.07
N VAL A 429 12.25 -21.30 3.73
CA VAL A 429 13.57 -21.38 3.11
C VAL A 429 13.99 -22.83 3.09
N HIS A 430 14.15 -23.39 1.90
CA HIS A 430 14.52 -24.78 1.70
C HIS A 430 15.82 -24.86 0.88
N LEU A 431 16.93 -25.18 1.56
CA LEU A 431 18.25 -25.35 0.96
C LEU A 431 18.50 -26.83 0.66
N ARG A 432 18.99 -27.11 -0.56
CA ARG A 432 19.56 -28.40 -0.95
C ARG A 432 21.06 -28.26 -1.06
N CYS A 433 21.81 -28.91 -0.18
CA CYS A 433 23.26 -28.83 -0.16
C CYS A 433 23.84 -29.69 -1.30
N PRO A 434 24.51 -29.10 -2.29
CA PRO A 434 25.02 -29.84 -3.45
C PRO A 434 26.27 -30.67 -3.14
N THR A 435 27.02 -30.30 -2.10
CA THR A 435 28.24 -30.99 -1.69
C THR A 435 28.34 -31.06 -0.17
N LYS A 436 29.16 -32.00 0.33
CA LYS A 436 29.50 -32.07 1.75
C LYS A 436 30.44 -30.92 2.10
N GLY A 437 30.19 -30.23 3.20
CA GLY A 437 31.01 -29.10 3.64
C GLY A 437 30.23 -27.98 4.30
N PHE A 438 30.84 -26.81 4.36
CA PHE A 438 30.28 -25.63 5.02
C PHE A 438 29.77 -24.64 3.98
N PHE A 439 28.57 -24.11 4.23
CA PHE A 439 27.93 -23.09 3.41
C PHE A 439 27.56 -21.89 4.26
N ARG A 440 27.58 -20.70 3.69
CA ARG A 440 26.99 -19.49 4.25
C ARG A 440 25.75 -19.14 3.45
N LEU A 441 24.63 -18.95 4.14
CA LEU A 441 23.37 -18.52 3.57
C LEU A 441 22.98 -17.17 4.15
N VAL A 442 22.90 -16.16 3.28
CA VAL A 442 22.39 -14.83 3.63
C VAL A 442 21.04 -14.63 2.96
N ILE A 443 20.04 -14.15 3.72
CA ILE A 443 18.70 -13.86 3.21
C ILE A 443 18.48 -12.36 3.26
N PHE A 444 17.90 -11.82 2.20
CA PHE A 444 17.55 -10.43 2.05
C PHE A 444 16.04 -10.28 1.93
N ALA A 445 15.50 -9.19 2.48
CA ALA A 445 14.11 -8.81 2.34
C ALA A 445 13.98 -7.42 1.70
N THR A 446 12.99 -7.29 0.81
CA THR A 446 12.63 -6.03 0.14
C THR A 446 11.16 -5.76 0.38
N ALA A 447 10.83 -4.60 0.93
CA ALA A 447 9.45 -4.10 0.99
C ALA A 447 9.21 -3.17 -0.21
N LYS A 448 8.05 -3.25 -0.89
CA LYS A 448 7.71 -2.42 -2.07
C LYS A 448 7.91 -0.90 -1.91
N THR A 449 7.98 -0.39 -0.69
CA THR A 449 8.23 1.04 -0.42
C THR A 449 9.71 1.43 -0.51
N ASN A 450 10.62 0.46 -0.58
CA ASN A 450 12.06 0.68 -0.56
C ASN A 450 12.73 0.19 -1.85
N ASP A 451 13.63 0.99 -2.39
CA ASP A 451 14.41 0.67 -3.60
C ASP A 451 15.58 -0.30 -3.34
N TYR A 452 15.80 -0.72 -2.10
CA TYR A 452 16.96 -1.54 -1.71
C TYR A 452 16.58 -2.72 -0.80
N SER A 453 17.24 -3.84 -1.03
CA SER A 453 17.12 -5.05 -0.21
C SER A 453 17.93 -4.90 1.08
N LYS A 454 17.34 -5.24 2.22
CA LYS A 454 18.06 -5.32 3.50
C LYS A 454 18.33 -6.78 3.83
N TRP A 455 19.55 -7.13 4.24
CA TRP A 455 19.83 -8.47 4.77
C TRP A 455 19.03 -8.65 6.08
N ILE A 456 18.48 -9.84 6.31
CA ILE A 456 17.64 -10.15 7.47
C ILE A 456 18.17 -11.34 8.28
N VAL A 457 18.82 -12.30 7.63
CA VAL A 457 19.39 -13.50 8.25
C VAL A 457 20.73 -13.79 7.58
N ASP A 458 21.75 -14.12 8.37
CA ASP A 458 23.06 -14.59 7.95
C ASP A 458 23.40 -15.82 8.79
N THR A 459 23.67 -16.95 8.15
CA THR A 459 23.93 -18.19 8.85
C THR A 459 24.91 -19.09 8.14
N GLU A 460 25.68 -19.84 8.92
CA GLU A 460 26.50 -20.94 8.45
C GLU A 460 25.76 -22.26 8.58
N ILE A 461 25.99 -23.15 7.62
CA ILE A 461 25.31 -24.43 7.49
C ILE A 461 26.38 -25.50 7.26
N GLU A 462 26.40 -26.50 8.12
CA GLU A 462 27.24 -27.68 7.97
C GLU A 462 26.43 -28.80 7.30
N CYS A 463 26.88 -29.26 6.14
CA CYS A 463 26.30 -30.40 5.45
C CYS A 463 27.18 -31.63 5.65
N LEU A 464 26.67 -32.63 6.39
CA LEU A 464 27.40 -33.86 6.71
C LEU A 464 27.32 -34.93 5.62
N GLU A 465 26.19 -35.00 4.92
CA GLU A 465 25.91 -35.93 3.83
C GLU A 465 25.15 -35.23 2.71
N VAL A 466 25.36 -35.67 1.47
CA VAL A 466 24.68 -35.14 0.29
C VAL A 466 23.62 -36.13 -0.16
N ARG A 467 22.48 -35.61 -0.61
CA ARG A 467 21.42 -36.43 -1.19
C ARG A 467 21.91 -37.13 -2.46
N ARG A 468 21.51 -38.39 -2.67
CA ARG A 468 21.85 -39.18 -3.87
C ARG A 468 21.47 -38.47 -5.19
N TYR A 469 20.36 -37.75 -5.18
CA TYR A 469 19.86 -36.95 -6.31
C TYR A 469 19.64 -35.51 -5.84
N CYS A 470 20.70 -34.70 -5.81
CA CYS A 470 20.63 -33.28 -5.50
C CYS A 470 20.70 -32.47 -6.80
N THR A 471 19.55 -32.22 -7.42
CA THR A 471 19.44 -31.37 -8.62
C THR A 471 19.19 -29.92 -8.24
N SER A 472 19.75 -29.02 -9.07
CA SER A 472 19.45 -27.59 -8.98
C SER A 472 18.01 -27.33 -9.44
N ILE A 473 17.43 -26.27 -8.90
CA ILE A 473 16.10 -25.79 -9.29
C ILE A 473 16.18 -25.33 -10.75
N PRO A 474 15.26 -25.77 -11.63
CA PRO A 474 15.39 -25.57 -13.08
C PRO A 474 15.47 -24.12 -13.54
N ILE A 475 14.80 -23.21 -12.81
CA ILE A 475 14.81 -21.78 -13.12
C ILE A 475 14.95 -20.94 -11.85
N HIS A 476 15.51 -19.75 -12.00
CA HIS A 476 15.34 -18.69 -11.01
C HIS A 476 13.98 -18.02 -11.25
N PRO A 477 13.07 -17.95 -10.24
CA PRO A 477 11.70 -17.46 -10.43
C PRO A 477 11.60 -15.94 -10.69
N GLY A 478 12.73 -15.24 -10.65
CA GLY A 478 12.82 -13.81 -10.91
C GLY A 478 11.99 -12.97 -9.95
N SER A 479 11.51 -11.83 -10.43
CA SER A 479 10.67 -10.92 -9.63
C SER A 479 9.24 -11.45 -9.43
N THR A 480 8.79 -12.43 -10.22
CA THR A 480 7.46 -13.07 -10.10
C THR A 480 7.40 -14.03 -8.93
N GLY A 481 8.51 -14.67 -8.54
CA GLY A 481 8.54 -15.62 -7.44
C GLY A 481 7.79 -16.93 -7.72
N TRP A 482 7.57 -17.72 -6.67
CA TRP A 482 6.80 -18.97 -6.73
C TRP A 482 5.36 -18.74 -6.28
N GLY A 483 4.42 -19.16 -7.11
CA GLY A 483 3.00 -19.11 -6.83
C GLY A 483 2.32 -17.81 -7.24
N PRO A 484 0.99 -17.78 -7.14
CA PRO A 484 0.17 -16.63 -7.52
C PRO A 484 0.44 -15.44 -6.58
N GLN A 485 0.58 -14.25 -7.16
CA GLN A 485 0.87 -13.00 -6.45
C GLN A 485 -0.06 -11.87 -6.94
N ALA A 486 0.05 -10.68 -6.35
CA ALA A 486 -0.75 -9.52 -6.79
C ALA A 486 -0.65 -9.24 -8.30
N LEU A 487 0.51 -9.52 -8.93
CA LEU A 487 0.70 -9.36 -10.36
C LEU A 487 -0.17 -10.33 -11.19
N SER A 488 -0.27 -11.62 -10.82
CA SER A 488 -1.09 -12.60 -11.55
C SER A 488 -2.56 -12.19 -11.56
N GLU A 489 -3.07 -11.70 -10.43
CA GLU A 489 -4.45 -11.19 -10.33
C GLU A 489 -4.66 -9.97 -11.23
N SER A 490 -3.74 -9.00 -11.21
CA SER A 490 -3.82 -7.78 -12.03
C SER A 490 -3.81 -8.08 -13.54
N LEU A 491 -3.16 -9.17 -13.95
CA LEU A 491 -3.08 -9.64 -15.33
C LEU A 491 -4.35 -10.41 -15.75
N GLY A 492 -5.13 -10.92 -14.79
CA GLY A 492 -6.44 -11.54 -15.03
C GLY A 492 -6.54 -13.00 -14.60
N LEU A 493 -5.44 -13.59 -14.09
CA LEU A 493 -5.42 -14.93 -13.49
C LEU A 493 -5.86 -14.82 -12.03
N TYR A 494 -7.09 -15.24 -11.74
CA TYR A 494 -7.70 -15.08 -10.43
C TYR A 494 -8.06 -16.43 -9.82
N LEU A 495 -8.16 -16.51 -8.49
CA LEU A 495 -8.48 -17.73 -7.72
C LEU A 495 -7.81 -19.01 -8.21
N PRO A 496 -6.50 -19.15 -7.93
CA PRO A 496 -5.76 -20.37 -8.21
C PRO A 496 -6.32 -21.56 -7.40
N SER A 497 -6.26 -22.78 -7.95
CA SER A 497 -6.50 -23.99 -7.16
C SER A 497 -5.40 -24.25 -6.13
N HIS A 498 -4.19 -23.74 -6.38
CA HIS A 498 -3.02 -23.85 -5.51
C HIS A 498 -2.48 -22.44 -5.19
N GLU A 499 -2.65 -21.98 -3.95
CA GLU A 499 -2.13 -20.67 -3.50
C GLU A 499 -0.61 -20.69 -3.25
N VAL A 500 -0.06 -21.87 -2.96
CA VAL A 500 1.37 -22.08 -2.75
C VAL A 500 2.01 -22.50 -4.08
N GLY A 501 3.07 -21.82 -4.48
CA GLY A 501 3.78 -22.08 -5.73
C GLY A 501 4.57 -23.38 -5.79
N VAL A 502 4.67 -24.11 -4.69
CA VAL A 502 5.43 -25.36 -4.58
C VAL A 502 4.46 -26.51 -4.34
N ILE A 503 4.44 -27.47 -5.27
CA ILE A 503 3.52 -28.60 -5.30
C ILE A 503 4.32 -29.90 -5.14
N PRO A 504 4.09 -30.69 -4.07
CA PRO A 504 4.79 -31.95 -3.89
C PRO A 504 4.28 -32.99 -4.90
N MET A 505 5.22 -33.67 -5.54
CA MET A 505 4.97 -34.60 -6.66
C MET A 505 5.20 -36.06 -6.25
N TYR A 506 4.26 -36.90 -6.62
CA TYR A 506 4.34 -38.35 -6.77
C TYR A 506 4.49 -38.73 -8.23
N GLN A 507 5.48 -39.59 -8.49
CA GLN A 507 5.80 -40.08 -9.82
C GLN A 507 4.58 -40.72 -10.50
N LYS A 508 4.47 -40.50 -11.82
CA LYS A 508 3.41 -41.08 -12.68
C LYS A 508 1.97 -40.69 -12.30
N GLU A 509 1.78 -39.63 -11.52
CA GLU A 509 0.48 -39.00 -11.30
C GLU A 509 0.30 -37.77 -12.20
N ASP A 510 -0.97 -37.43 -12.46
CA ASP A 510 -1.36 -36.22 -13.18
C ASP A 510 -1.67 -35.10 -12.19
N TYR A 511 -1.15 -33.90 -12.45
CA TYR A 511 -1.39 -32.71 -11.63
C TYR A 511 -2.22 -31.70 -12.38
N VAL A 512 -3.19 -31.09 -11.70
CA VAL A 512 -4.07 -30.08 -12.31
C VAL A 512 -4.02 -28.78 -11.51
N VAL A 513 -3.52 -27.72 -12.15
CA VAL A 513 -3.54 -26.35 -11.63
C VAL A 513 -4.64 -25.59 -12.33
N LYS A 514 -5.54 -24.95 -11.58
CA LYS A 514 -6.72 -24.26 -12.13
C LYS A 514 -6.71 -22.79 -11.76
N PHE A 515 -7.31 -21.97 -12.61
CA PHE A 515 -7.55 -20.55 -12.40
C PHE A 515 -8.96 -20.19 -12.87
N ILE A 516 -9.53 -19.13 -12.29
CA ILE A 516 -10.71 -18.47 -12.82
C ILE A 516 -10.28 -17.12 -13.41
N LEU A 517 -10.69 -16.82 -14.63
CA LEU A 517 -10.29 -15.60 -15.33
C LEU A 517 -11.24 -14.43 -15.04
N LEU A 518 -10.68 -13.27 -14.68
CA LEU A 518 -11.46 -12.02 -14.53
C LEU A 518 -11.91 -11.44 -15.88
N ARG A 519 -11.13 -11.70 -16.92
CA ARG A 519 -11.32 -11.19 -18.28
C ARG A 519 -10.73 -12.18 -19.28
N HIS A 520 -11.04 -11.98 -20.56
CA HIS A 520 -10.32 -12.69 -21.61
C HIS A 520 -8.84 -12.27 -21.58
N ILE A 521 -7.93 -13.25 -21.62
CA ILE A 521 -6.48 -13.03 -21.62
C ILE A 521 -5.85 -13.73 -22.82
N ASP A 522 -4.78 -13.15 -23.35
CA ASP A 522 -3.85 -13.83 -24.26
C ASP A 522 -2.67 -14.33 -23.41
N MET A 523 -2.36 -15.62 -23.51
CA MET A 523 -1.40 -16.27 -22.64
C MET A 523 -0.50 -17.27 -23.37
N LYS A 524 0.67 -17.49 -22.79
CA LYS A 524 1.63 -18.54 -23.15
C LYS A 524 2.02 -19.30 -21.90
N CYS A 525 2.31 -20.59 -22.01
CA CYS A 525 2.77 -21.41 -20.90
C CYS A 525 3.95 -22.27 -21.32
N GLU A 526 4.89 -22.50 -20.40
CA GLU A 526 6.09 -23.30 -20.61
C GLU A 526 6.28 -24.25 -19.43
N LEU A 527 6.61 -25.51 -19.71
CA LEU A 527 7.02 -26.50 -18.72
C LEU A 527 8.52 -26.79 -18.89
N THR A 528 9.30 -26.59 -17.84
CA THR A 528 10.78 -26.74 -17.84
C THR A 528 11.22 -27.80 -16.84
N HIS A 529 12.28 -28.54 -17.16
CA HIS A 529 12.95 -29.51 -16.27
C HIS A 529 14.47 -29.33 -16.39
N SER A 530 15.23 -29.61 -15.32
CA SER A 530 16.69 -29.45 -15.31
C SER A 530 17.41 -30.42 -16.26
N ASP A 531 16.97 -31.68 -16.30
CA ASP A 531 17.67 -32.77 -17.00
C ASP A 531 17.05 -33.19 -18.35
N PHE A 532 15.86 -32.69 -18.71
CA PHE A 532 15.14 -33.11 -19.92
C PHE A 532 15.01 -31.96 -20.93
N ASP A 533 15.05 -32.28 -22.23
CA ASP A 533 14.88 -31.28 -23.30
C ASP A 533 13.46 -30.68 -23.26
N LYS A 534 13.38 -29.35 -23.47
CA LYS A 534 12.15 -28.56 -23.43
C LYS A 534 11.05 -29.11 -24.34
N LYS A 535 11.43 -29.68 -25.49
CA LYS A 535 10.48 -30.24 -26.47
C LYS A 535 9.76 -31.48 -25.97
N ASP A 536 10.41 -32.32 -25.17
CA ASP A 536 9.81 -33.54 -24.65
C ASP A 536 8.95 -33.25 -23.43
N VAL A 537 9.41 -32.31 -22.58
CA VAL A 537 8.65 -31.84 -21.42
C VAL A 537 7.39 -31.06 -21.85
N ALA A 538 7.43 -30.30 -22.96
CA ALA A 538 6.27 -29.58 -23.47
C ALA A 538 5.09 -30.50 -23.81
N LYS A 539 5.32 -31.76 -24.19
CA LYS A 539 4.26 -32.75 -24.49
C LYS A 539 3.50 -33.19 -23.23
N GLN A 540 4.08 -32.97 -22.05
CA GLN A 540 3.51 -33.34 -20.76
C GLN A 540 2.55 -32.26 -20.22
N LEU A 541 2.48 -31.08 -20.86
CA LEU A 541 1.60 -29.99 -20.51
C LEU A 541 0.43 -29.88 -21.49
N SER A 542 -0.79 -29.85 -20.97
CA SER A 542 -1.98 -29.45 -21.73
C SER A 542 -2.80 -28.45 -20.93
N TYR A 543 -3.59 -27.61 -21.60
CA TYR A 543 -4.50 -26.69 -20.93
C TYR A 543 -5.85 -26.61 -21.64
N SER A 544 -6.89 -26.29 -20.89
CA SER A 544 -8.25 -26.10 -21.41
C SER A 544 -8.92 -24.89 -20.77
N LEU A 545 -9.61 -24.08 -21.57
CA LEU A 545 -10.37 -22.92 -21.13
C LEU A 545 -11.87 -23.15 -21.40
N THR A 546 -12.69 -23.18 -20.36
CA THR A 546 -14.16 -23.35 -20.47
C THR A 546 -14.86 -22.40 -19.50
N ASN A 547 -15.79 -21.56 -19.99
CA ASN A 547 -16.60 -20.67 -19.14
C ASN A 547 -15.79 -19.87 -18.08
N ARG A 548 -14.62 -19.34 -18.48
CA ARG A 548 -13.63 -18.63 -17.65
C ARG A 548 -12.85 -19.49 -16.64
N GLU A 549 -13.07 -20.80 -16.59
CA GLU A 549 -12.22 -21.73 -15.86
C GLU A 549 -11.06 -22.19 -16.77
N LEU A 550 -9.84 -21.97 -16.31
CA LEU A 550 -8.61 -22.31 -17.01
C LEU A 550 -7.88 -23.42 -16.25
N ASP A 551 -7.77 -24.59 -16.85
CA ASP A 551 -7.15 -25.77 -16.26
C ASP A 551 -5.84 -26.09 -16.99
N PHE A 552 -4.74 -26.22 -16.24
CA PHE A 552 -3.45 -26.71 -16.69
C PHE A 552 -3.24 -28.12 -16.15
N LYS A 553 -3.12 -29.10 -17.05
CA LYS A 553 -2.84 -30.49 -16.72
C LYS A 553 -1.38 -30.81 -17.05
N VAL A 554 -0.65 -31.30 -16.06
CA VAL A 554 0.74 -31.77 -16.17
C VAL A 554 0.74 -33.27 -15.92
N SER A 555 1.12 -34.06 -16.93
CA SER A 555 0.95 -35.52 -16.93
C SER A 555 2.29 -36.25 -17.04
N ALA A 556 2.39 -37.44 -16.42
CA ALA A 556 3.53 -38.35 -16.57
C ALA A 556 4.91 -37.74 -16.20
N LEU A 557 4.97 -37.06 -15.05
CA LEU A 557 6.22 -36.50 -14.54
C LEU A 557 7.19 -37.62 -14.09
N ASN A 558 8.42 -37.55 -14.59
CA ASN A 558 9.53 -38.42 -14.19
C ASN A 558 10.15 -37.91 -12.88
N GLU A 559 11.22 -38.54 -12.41
CA GLU A 559 11.99 -38.01 -11.29
C GLU A 559 12.65 -36.68 -11.64
N GLY A 560 12.57 -35.73 -10.69
CA GLY A 560 13.17 -34.41 -10.80
C GLY A 560 12.17 -33.28 -10.56
N ASP A 561 12.62 -32.05 -10.82
CA ASP A 561 11.85 -30.83 -10.58
C ASP A 561 11.31 -30.27 -11.89
N TYR A 562 10.01 -30.00 -11.92
CA TYR A 562 9.34 -29.39 -13.07
C TYR A 562 8.83 -28.00 -12.73
N VAL A 563 8.96 -27.06 -13.66
CA VAL A 563 8.49 -25.69 -13.48
C VAL A 563 7.48 -25.32 -14.55
N LEU A 564 6.24 -25.03 -14.14
CA LEU A 564 5.21 -24.46 -14.99
C LEU A 564 5.26 -22.93 -14.88
N SER A 565 5.65 -22.26 -15.96
CA SER A 565 5.65 -20.79 -16.06
C SER A 565 4.49 -20.35 -16.94
N ILE A 566 3.65 -19.42 -16.43
CA ILE A 566 2.49 -18.89 -17.16
C ILE A 566 2.74 -17.41 -17.43
N TYR A 567 2.71 -17.04 -18.70
CA TYR A 567 2.92 -15.68 -19.20
C TYR A 567 1.61 -15.12 -19.75
N VAL A 568 1.32 -13.85 -19.45
CA VAL A 568 0.12 -13.16 -19.94
C VAL A 568 0.53 -11.92 -20.70
N PHE A 569 -0.11 -11.67 -21.85
CA PHE A 569 0.17 -10.51 -22.67
C PHE A 569 -0.30 -9.23 -21.96
N ASN A 570 0.61 -8.28 -21.78
CA ASN A 570 0.31 -6.99 -21.19
C ASN A 570 0.24 -5.91 -22.28
N ASN A 571 -0.95 -5.39 -22.53
CA ASN A 571 -1.20 -4.36 -23.54
C ASN A 571 -0.44 -3.04 -23.29
N GLN A 572 -0.07 -2.73 -22.04
CA GLN A 572 0.66 -1.49 -21.73
C GLN A 572 2.11 -1.53 -22.20
N PHE A 573 2.75 -2.69 -22.06
CA PHE A 573 4.16 -2.90 -22.44
C PHE A 573 4.31 -3.61 -23.79
N ASN A 574 3.20 -4.07 -24.37
CA ASN A 574 3.15 -4.81 -25.63
C ASN A 574 4.04 -6.07 -25.62
N GLU A 575 4.09 -6.75 -24.47
CA GLU A 575 4.96 -7.91 -24.24
C GLU A 575 4.27 -8.93 -23.32
N TYR A 576 4.71 -10.19 -23.41
CA TYR A 576 4.31 -11.25 -22.48
C TYR A 576 5.07 -11.12 -21.16
N VAL A 577 4.34 -10.90 -20.07
CA VAL A 577 4.92 -10.79 -18.73
C VAL A 577 4.73 -12.12 -17.98
N ASN A 578 5.76 -12.58 -17.27
CA ASN A 578 5.65 -13.77 -16.41
C ASN A 578 4.67 -13.48 -15.26
N ALA A 579 3.50 -14.11 -15.32
CA ALA A 579 2.43 -13.88 -14.38
C ALA A 579 2.55 -14.75 -13.13
N VAL A 580 2.94 -16.03 -13.28
CA VAL A 580 3.05 -16.98 -12.16
C VAL A 580 3.93 -18.18 -12.54
N ASN A 581 4.70 -18.67 -11.56
CA ASN A 581 5.49 -19.90 -11.67
C ASN A 581 5.06 -20.93 -10.62
N TYR A 582 4.89 -22.20 -11.01
CA TYR A 582 4.70 -23.32 -10.10
C TYR A 582 5.86 -24.31 -10.21
N LEU A 583 6.41 -24.74 -9.07
CA LEU A 583 7.42 -25.78 -8.95
C LEU A 583 6.77 -27.08 -8.50
N PHE A 584 6.83 -28.11 -9.32
CA PHE A 584 6.55 -29.49 -8.95
C PHE A 584 7.85 -30.15 -8.53
N THR A 585 7.91 -30.66 -7.31
CA THR A 585 9.15 -31.17 -6.71
C THR A 585 8.88 -32.34 -5.78
N ASP A 586 9.91 -33.13 -5.47
CA ASP A 586 9.80 -34.38 -4.74
C ASP A 586 9.14 -34.26 -3.34
N LYS A 587 8.61 -35.38 -2.84
CA LYS A 587 7.69 -35.53 -1.70
C LYS A 587 8.26 -35.07 -0.35
N ASP A 588 9.58 -34.90 -0.23
CA ASP A 588 10.24 -34.61 1.04
C ASP A 588 9.88 -33.23 1.63
N LEU A 589 9.31 -32.34 0.80
CA LEU A 589 8.77 -31.04 1.22
C LEU A 589 7.41 -31.14 1.96
N LYS A 590 6.73 -32.30 1.94
CA LYS A 590 5.42 -32.48 2.58
C LYS A 590 5.39 -32.24 4.08
N SER A 591 6.47 -32.56 4.79
CA SER A 591 6.56 -32.33 6.24
C SER A 591 6.63 -30.83 6.57
N SER A 592 7.12 -30.03 5.62
CA SER A 592 7.32 -28.57 5.74
C SER A 592 6.14 -27.77 5.21
N ILE A 593 5.42 -28.26 4.20
CA ILE A 593 4.13 -27.71 3.75
C ILE A 593 3.09 -28.12 4.80
N GLY A 594 2.96 -27.32 5.86
CA GLY A 594 2.03 -27.60 6.94
C GLY A 594 0.60 -27.75 6.41
N LYS A 595 -0.19 -28.63 7.02
CA LYS A 595 -1.66 -28.60 6.89
C LYS A 595 -2.19 -27.36 7.62
N LEU A 596 -1.93 -26.16 7.10
CA LEU A 596 -2.73 -24.99 7.47
C LEU A 596 -4.18 -25.31 7.12
N GLN A 597 -5.13 -24.97 7.99
CA GLN A 597 -6.56 -25.12 7.72
C GLN A 597 -6.92 -24.26 6.51
N ARG A 598 -6.85 -24.86 5.33
CA ARG A 598 -7.24 -24.22 4.07
C ARG A 598 -8.76 -24.13 4.05
N GLU A 599 -9.28 -22.98 3.62
CA GLU A 599 -10.71 -22.88 3.34
C GLU A 599 -11.11 -23.97 2.33
N PRO A 600 -12.15 -24.78 2.64
CA PRO A 600 -12.69 -25.75 1.71
C PRO A 600 -12.96 -25.14 0.32
N VAL A 601 -12.66 -25.89 -0.74
CA VAL A 601 -12.89 -25.48 -2.14
C VAL A 601 -14.32 -24.94 -2.38
N PRO A 602 -15.40 -25.51 -1.78
CA PRO A 602 -16.75 -24.95 -1.88
C PRO A 602 -16.86 -23.50 -1.34
N ILE A 603 -16.23 -23.20 -0.21
CA ILE A 603 -16.22 -21.85 0.40
C ILE A 603 -15.50 -20.87 -0.52
N LYS A 604 -14.35 -21.25 -1.08
CA LYS A 604 -13.60 -20.41 -2.03
C LYS A 604 -14.42 -20.12 -3.29
N LYS A 605 -15.12 -21.12 -3.84
CA LYS A 605 -16.01 -20.95 -5.01
C LYS A 605 -17.22 -20.07 -4.70
N ALA A 606 -17.79 -20.18 -3.50
CA ALA A 606 -18.88 -19.30 -3.07
C ALA A 606 -18.40 -17.85 -2.91
N LYS A 607 -17.25 -17.63 -2.25
CA LYS A 607 -16.63 -16.30 -2.10
C LYS A 607 -16.26 -15.68 -3.45
N TYR A 608 -15.87 -16.49 -4.43
CA TYR A 608 -15.67 -16.02 -5.80
C TYR A 608 -16.93 -15.40 -6.40
N ARG A 609 -18.02 -16.18 -6.40
CA ARG A 609 -19.30 -15.75 -6.96
C ARG A 609 -19.76 -14.48 -6.27
N LEU A 610 -19.55 -14.37 -4.96
CA LEU A 610 -19.83 -13.16 -4.20
C LEU A 610 -19.02 -11.95 -4.70
N LYS A 611 -17.71 -12.11 -4.89
CA LYS A 611 -16.85 -11.04 -5.41
C LYS A 611 -17.20 -10.64 -6.84
N ALA A 612 -17.54 -11.60 -7.71
CA ALA A 612 -17.99 -11.33 -9.07
C ALA A 612 -19.33 -10.58 -9.08
N ALA A 613 -20.30 -11.02 -8.27
CA ALA A 613 -21.61 -10.38 -8.16
C ALA A 613 -21.52 -8.95 -7.59
N CYS A 614 -20.51 -8.64 -6.76
CA CYS A 614 -20.29 -7.28 -6.25
C CYS A 614 -19.93 -6.26 -7.35
N ILE A 615 -19.36 -6.72 -8.47
CA ILE A 615 -18.98 -5.87 -9.62
C ILE A 615 -20.23 -5.48 -10.42
N GLY A 616 -21.24 -6.35 -10.47
CA GLY A 616 -22.50 -6.10 -11.15
C GLY A 616 -23.44 -5.15 -10.39
N ASP A 617 -24.58 -4.86 -11.02
CA ASP A 617 -25.71 -4.14 -10.44
C ASP A 617 -26.96 -5.05 -10.26
N ASN A 618 -26.81 -6.37 -10.43
CA ASN A 618 -27.88 -7.34 -10.26
C ASN A 618 -28.07 -7.69 -8.78
N VAL A 619 -29.25 -7.33 -8.25
CA VAL A 619 -29.61 -7.52 -6.83
C VAL A 619 -29.79 -9.00 -6.48
N GLU A 620 -30.45 -9.76 -7.34
CA GLU A 620 -30.78 -11.17 -7.10
C GLU A 620 -29.52 -12.04 -7.11
N GLU A 621 -28.66 -11.84 -8.11
CA GLU A 621 -27.38 -12.55 -8.23
C GLU A 621 -26.45 -12.31 -7.02
N LEU A 622 -26.43 -11.08 -6.50
CA LEU A 622 -25.65 -10.73 -5.32
C LEU A 622 -26.23 -11.33 -4.03
N GLU A 623 -27.55 -11.39 -3.90
CA GLU A 623 -28.23 -12.05 -2.78
C GLU A 623 -27.95 -13.55 -2.75
N ASP A 624 -28.10 -14.22 -3.89
CA ASP A 624 -27.81 -15.65 -4.06
C ASP A 624 -26.35 -15.95 -3.74
N ALA A 625 -25.43 -15.09 -4.19
CA ALA A 625 -24.00 -15.26 -3.92
C ALA A 625 -23.66 -15.09 -2.43
N ILE A 626 -24.30 -14.14 -1.72
CA ILE A 626 -24.16 -13.98 -0.26
C ILE A 626 -24.69 -15.22 0.47
N GLN A 627 -25.87 -15.70 0.09
CA GLN A 627 -26.48 -16.89 0.69
C GLN A 627 -25.64 -18.14 0.44
N SER A 628 -25.06 -18.28 -0.75
CA SER A 628 -24.16 -19.39 -1.09
C SER A 628 -22.92 -19.41 -0.18
N VAL A 629 -22.38 -18.26 0.22
CA VAL A 629 -21.25 -18.21 1.17
C VAL A 629 -21.72 -18.55 2.59
N LEU A 630 -22.85 -17.98 3.03
CA LEU A 630 -23.39 -18.22 4.37
C LEU A 630 -23.83 -19.67 4.61
N LYS A 631 -24.24 -20.37 3.55
CA LYS A 631 -24.57 -21.80 3.60
C LYS A 631 -23.34 -22.65 3.91
N GLU A 632 -22.20 -22.33 3.31
CA GLU A 632 -20.95 -23.08 3.49
C GLU A 632 -20.20 -22.61 4.75
N MET A 633 -20.35 -21.34 5.15
CA MET A 633 -19.74 -20.75 6.32
C MET A 633 -20.73 -19.83 7.05
N PRO A 634 -21.33 -20.27 8.17
CA PRO A 634 -22.35 -19.52 8.89
C PRO A 634 -21.86 -18.20 9.53
N THR A 635 -20.55 -18.05 9.72
CA THR A 635 -19.93 -16.85 10.30
C THR A 635 -19.74 -15.74 9.26
N GLU A 636 -20.10 -14.51 9.63
CA GLU A 636 -19.89 -13.34 8.76
C GLU A 636 -18.42 -12.94 8.67
N ASP A 637 -17.82 -13.22 7.52
CA ASP A 637 -16.50 -12.72 7.14
C ASP A 637 -16.57 -11.34 6.44
N GLU A 638 -15.43 -10.68 6.26
CA GLU A 638 -15.27 -9.38 5.62
C GLU A 638 -15.90 -9.33 4.22
N ASP A 639 -15.71 -10.38 3.41
CA ASP A 639 -16.30 -10.50 2.06
C ASP A 639 -17.83 -10.47 2.11
N VAL A 640 -18.45 -11.18 3.07
CA VAL A 640 -19.90 -11.20 3.27
C VAL A 640 -20.40 -9.85 3.76
N ARG A 641 -19.70 -9.22 4.70
CA ARG A 641 -20.01 -7.85 5.16
C ARG A 641 -19.94 -6.86 4.00
N ARG A 642 -18.99 -7.01 3.09
CA ARG A 642 -18.84 -6.19 1.88
C ARG A 642 -19.97 -6.41 0.89
N GLY A 643 -20.31 -7.66 0.59
CA GLY A 643 -21.47 -8.02 -0.23
C GLY A 643 -22.77 -7.41 0.31
N LYS A 644 -23.03 -7.55 1.61
CA LYS A 644 -24.20 -6.94 2.27
C LYS A 644 -24.20 -5.41 2.19
N LYS A 645 -23.04 -4.76 2.34
CA LYS A 645 -22.89 -3.30 2.14
C LYS A 645 -23.26 -2.89 0.72
N ARG A 646 -22.72 -3.59 -0.29
CA ARG A 646 -22.99 -3.34 -1.71
C ARG A 646 -24.46 -3.56 -2.04
N LEU A 647 -25.05 -4.64 -1.54
CA LEU A 647 -26.46 -4.95 -1.72
C LEU A 647 -27.37 -3.84 -1.17
N ALA A 648 -27.10 -3.36 0.04
CA ALA A 648 -27.86 -2.27 0.64
C ALA A 648 -27.78 -0.98 -0.19
N PHE A 649 -26.61 -0.68 -0.77
CA PHE A 649 -26.44 0.47 -1.66
C PHE A 649 -27.26 0.34 -2.96
N ILE A 650 -27.19 -0.81 -3.64
CA ILE A 650 -27.92 -1.04 -4.90
C ILE A 650 -29.43 -0.95 -4.67
N ARG A 651 -29.95 -1.51 -3.57
CA ARG A 651 -31.37 -1.44 -3.21
C ARG A 651 -31.83 0.01 -3.00
N LEU A 652 -31.10 0.81 -2.22
CA LEU A 652 -31.42 2.23 -2.02
C LEU A 652 -31.43 3.03 -3.33
N ARG A 653 -30.47 2.75 -4.22
CA ARG A 653 -30.41 3.39 -5.54
C ARG A 653 -31.58 2.98 -6.44
N ARG A 654 -31.98 1.70 -6.41
CA ARG A 654 -33.15 1.20 -7.13
C ARG A 654 -34.43 1.86 -6.63
N ASP A 655 -34.61 1.94 -5.31
CA ASP A 655 -35.79 2.55 -4.69
C ASP A 655 -35.91 4.05 -5.02
N LEU A 656 -34.78 4.78 -5.05
CA LEU A 656 -34.75 6.17 -5.52
C LEU A 656 -35.13 6.29 -7.00
N ARG A 657 -34.60 5.41 -7.86
CA ARG A 657 -34.93 5.39 -9.30
C ARG A 657 -36.41 5.10 -9.52
N ASP A 658 -36.94 4.10 -8.83
CA ASP A 658 -38.36 3.72 -8.89
C ASP A 658 -39.25 4.86 -8.38
N GLY A 659 -38.84 5.55 -7.31
CA GLY A 659 -39.52 6.74 -6.80
C GLY A 659 -39.60 7.86 -7.83
N ILE A 660 -38.47 8.18 -8.48
CA ILE A 660 -38.38 9.21 -9.54
C ILE A 660 -39.24 8.84 -10.74
N ASN A 661 -39.15 7.58 -11.20
CA ASN A 661 -39.90 7.10 -12.35
C ASN A 661 -41.42 7.09 -12.09
N ARG A 662 -41.84 6.73 -10.87
CA ARG A 662 -43.26 6.72 -10.48
C ARG A 662 -43.83 8.12 -10.24
N ARG A 663 -42.99 9.15 -10.06
CA ARG A 663 -43.39 10.55 -9.73
C ARG A 663 -44.45 10.65 -8.63
N HIS A 664 -44.26 9.90 -7.54
CA HIS A 664 -45.23 9.85 -6.44
C HIS A 664 -44.60 10.37 -5.13
N ILE A 665 -45.14 11.47 -4.61
CA ILE A 665 -44.58 12.23 -3.47
C ILE A 665 -44.26 11.33 -2.27
N LYS A 666 -45.19 10.46 -1.86
CA LYS A 666 -44.98 9.60 -0.68
C LYS A 666 -43.89 8.55 -0.89
N THR A 667 -43.81 7.97 -2.10
CA THR A 667 -42.81 6.93 -2.42
C THR A 667 -41.43 7.55 -2.53
N LEU A 668 -41.35 8.70 -3.22
CA LEU A 668 -40.15 9.50 -3.39
C LEU A 668 -39.62 9.98 -2.03
N GLY A 669 -40.49 10.54 -1.19
CA GLY A 669 -40.12 10.99 0.16
C GLY A 669 -39.60 9.86 1.05
N ARG A 670 -40.23 8.68 1.02
CA ARG A 670 -39.72 7.50 1.74
C ARG A 670 -38.34 7.07 1.25
N ALA A 671 -38.12 7.03 -0.07
CA ALA A 671 -36.85 6.65 -0.67
C ALA A 671 -35.73 7.67 -0.34
N VAL A 672 -36.04 8.98 -0.39
CA VAL A 672 -35.10 10.05 -0.01
C VAL A 672 -34.72 9.95 1.48
N VAL A 673 -35.69 9.80 2.37
CA VAL A 673 -35.42 9.66 3.81
C VAL A 673 -34.58 8.42 4.10
N ALA A 674 -34.89 7.28 3.46
CA ALA A 674 -34.11 6.06 3.61
C ALA A 674 -32.66 6.24 3.11
N ALA A 675 -32.46 6.90 1.97
CA ALA A 675 -31.13 7.19 1.42
C ALA A 675 -30.33 8.15 2.31
N LYS A 676 -30.93 9.24 2.80
CA LYS A 676 -30.30 10.24 3.69
C LYS A 676 -29.95 9.69 5.07
N LYS A 677 -30.78 8.81 5.63
CA LYS A 677 -30.48 8.14 6.91
C LYS A 677 -29.43 7.03 6.78
N SER A 678 -29.14 6.59 5.57
CA SER A 678 -28.15 5.52 5.35
C SER A 678 -26.71 6.05 5.52
N ARG A 679 -25.79 5.13 5.81
CA ARG A 679 -24.33 5.40 5.76
C ARG A 679 -23.81 5.85 4.38
N PHE A 680 -24.63 5.75 3.34
CA PHE A 680 -24.28 6.09 1.97
C PHE A 680 -24.78 7.48 1.56
N ALA A 681 -25.32 8.28 2.48
CA ALA A 681 -25.90 9.59 2.20
C ALA A 681 -24.98 10.51 1.36
N ARG A 682 -23.66 10.50 1.63
CA ARG A 682 -22.68 11.28 0.84
C ARG A 682 -22.57 10.80 -0.61
N LEU A 683 -22.59 9.49 -0.84
CA LEU A 683 -22.47 8.88 -2.17
C LEU A 683 -23.77 9.01 -2.98
N LEU A 684 -24.92 8.97 -2.31
CA LEU A 684 -26.24 9.08 -2.94
C LEU A 684 -26.71 10.54 -3.08
N LYS A 685 -25.92 11.52 -2.63
CA LYS A 685 -26.31 12.94 -2.61
C LYS A 685 -26.84 13.44 -3.96
N PRO A 686 -26.17 13.20 -5.11
CA PRO A 686 -26.69 13.64 -6.40
C PRO A 686 -28.07 13.04 -6.74
N ASN A 687 -28.30 11.77 -6.36
CA ASN A 687 -29.57 11.09 -6.58
C ASN A 687 -30.66 11.57 -5.60
N THR A 688 -30.30 11.92 -4.37
CA THR A 688 -31.25 12.48 -3.39
C THR A 688 -31.62 13.91 -3.72
N ASP A 689 -30.67 14.74 -4.15
CA ASP A 689 -30.92 16.14 -4.53
C ASP A 689 -31.91 16.17 -5.71
N ALA A 690 -31.66 15.37 -6.76
CA ALA A 690 -32.59 15.23 -7.88
C ALA A 690 -33.99 14.73 -7.46
N ALA A 691 -34.05 13.77 -6.52
CA ALA A 691 -35.32 13.27 -6.01
C ALA A 691 -36.05 14.31 -5.14
N GLU A 692 -35.33 15.18 -4.43
CA GLU A 692 -35.91 16.27 -3.64
C GLU A 692 -36.40 17.42 -4.52
N ASP A 693 -35.65 17.78 -5.56
CA ASP A 693 -36.08 18.76 -6.55
C ASP A 693 -37.40 18.30 -7.21
N LEU A 694 -37.48 17.01 -7.60
CA LEU A 694 -38.73 16.45 -8.13
C LEU A 694 -39.85 16.42 -7.09
N LYS A 695 -39.53 16.14 -5.82
CA LYS A 695 -40.52 16.16 -4.74
C LYS A 695 -41.10 17.56 -4.57
N ALA A 696 -40.23 18.57 -4.46
CA ALA A 696 -40.62 19.96 -4.29
C ALA A 696 -41.47 20.44 -5.47
N HIS A 697 -41.07 20.10 -6.70
CA HIS A 697 -41.86 20.43 -7.88
C HIS A 697 -43.26 19.77 -7.86
N LEU A 698 -43.37 18.50 -7.48
CA LEU A 698 -44.67 17.82 -7.36
C LEU A 698 -45.54 18.43 -6.25
N GLU A 699 -44.94 18.86 -5.13
CA GLU A 699 -45.64 19.55 -4.04
C GLU A 699 -46.15 20.94 -4.49
N THR A 700 -45.36 21.67 -5.29
CA THR A 700 -45.80 22.93 -5.92
C THR A 700 -47.00 22.70 -6.85
N LEU A 701 -46.97 21.65 -7.68
CA LEU A 701 -48.10 21.31 -8.55
C LEU A 701 -49.37 20.91 -7.76
N GLU A 702 -49.21 20.18 -6.66
CA GLU A 702 -50.31 19.85 -5.75
C GLU A 702 -50.90 21.10 -5.11
N MET A 703 -50.05 22.04 -4.67
CA MET A 703 -50.47 23.34 -4.12
C MET A 703 -51.32 24.13 -5.11
N PHE A 704 -50.92 24.23 -6.38
CA PHE A 704 -51.70 24.94 -7.40
C PHE A 704 -53.10 24.34 -7.60
N SER A 705 -53.27 23.04 -7.34
CA SER A 705 -54.56 22.36 -7.52
C SER A 705 -55.59 22.67 -6.42
N HIS A 706 -55.17 23.16 -5.24
CA HIS A 706 -56.03 23.30 -4.06
C HIS A 706 -57.33 24.07 -4.34
N ASP A 707 -57.23 25.26 -4.92
CA ASP A 707 -58.39 26.10 -5.23
C ASP A 707 -59.37 25.43 -6.21
N VAL A 708 -58.85 24.62 -7.14
CA VAL A 708 -59.67 23.85 -8.09
C VAL A 708 -60.38 22.69 -7.38
N LEU A 709 -59.73 22.05 -6.42
CA LEU A 709 -60.30 20.94 -5.64
C LEU A 709 -61.41 21.40 -4.69
N GLU A 710 -61.38 22.66 -4.25
CA GLU A 710 -62.39 23.27 -3.38
C GLU A 710 -63.58 23.88 -4.15
N LEU A 711 -63.54 23.88 -5.49
CA LEU A 711 -64.63 24.39 -6.30
C LEU A 711 -65.95 23.66 -6.00
N LYS A 712 -67.01 24.46 -5.82
CA LYS A 712 -68.36 23.91 -5.66
C LYS A 712 -68.83 23.33 -6.99
N GLN A 713 -69.52 22.19 -6.93
CA GLN A 713 -69.85 21.46 -8.15
C GLN A 713 -70.79 22.22 -9.09
N TRP A 714 -71.66 23.08 -8.56
CA TRP A 714 -72.53 23.93 -9.37
C TRP A 714 -71.75 24.94 -10.24
N THR A 715 -70.54 25.36 -9.82
CA THR A 715 -69.71 26.30 -10.57
C THR A 715 -69.11 25.63 -11.82
N ILE A 716 -68.90 24.31 -11.79
CA ILE A 716 -68.51 23.54 -12.98
C ILE A 716 -69.72 23.30 -13.89
N SER A 717 -70.89 22.99 -13.32
CA SER A 717 -72.14 22.86 -14.06
C SER A 717 -72.58 24.18 -14.73
N GLU A 718 -72.22 25.34 -14.18
CA GLU A 718 -72.45 26.64 -14.81
C GLU A 718 -71.71 26.73 -16.16
N ILE A 719 -70.42 26.41 -16.17
CA ILE A 719 -69.58 26.43 -17.38
C ILE A 719 -70.10 25.42 -18.40
N GLU A 720 -70.53 24.24 -17.93
CA GLU A 720 -71.12 23.19 -18.77
C GLU A 720 -72.35 23.70 -19.56
N ASN A 721 -73.17 24.56 -18.95
CA ASN A 721 -74.46 24.99 -19.50
C ASN A 721 -74.37 26.22 -20.43
N TYR A 722 -73.19 26.76 -20.71
CA TYR A 722 -73.07 27.86 -21.68
C TYR A 722 -73.38 27.40 -23.11
N ALA A 723 -74.43 27.99 -23.70
CA ALA A 723 -74.72 27.86 -25.12
C ALA A 723 -73.69 28.63 -25.99
N HIS A 724 -73.30 29.83 -25.54
CA HIS A 724 -72.34 30.70 -26.21
C HIS A 724 -71.34 31.27 -25.17
N PRO A 725 -70.30 30.52 -24.81
CA PRO A 725 -69.34 30.94 -23.77
C PRO A 725 -68.50 32.15 -24.21
N PRO A 726 -68.12 33.05 -23.29
CA PRO A 726 -67.16 34.11 -23.56
C PRO A 726 -65.81 33.55 -24.02
N LYS A 727 -65.12 34.28 -24.91
CA LYS A 727 -63.82 33.85 -25.47
C LYS A 727 -62.77 33.56 -24.40
N GLY A 728 -62.74 34.35 -23.33
CA GLY A 728 -61.84 34.12 -22.19
C GLY A 728 -62.08 32.78 -21.50
N VAL A 729 -63.34 32.37 -21.32
CA VAL A 729 -63.72 31.06 -20.75
C VAL A 729 -63.30 29.93 -21.68
N VAL A 730 -63.57 30.04 -22.99
CA VAL A 730 -63.19 29.02 -23.99
C VAL A 730 -61.68 28.80 -23.99
N ASN A 731 -60.91 29.88 -24.07
CA ASN A 731 -59.45 29.83 -24.11
C ASN A 731 -58.87 29.22 -22.83
N THR A 732 -59.46 29.54 -21.68
CA THR A 732 -59.09 28.98 -20.37
C THR A 732 -59.28 27.47 -20.32
N MET A 733 -60.47 26.99 -20.71
CA MET A 733 -60.77 25.56 -20.69
C MET A 733 -59.93 24.79 -21.72
N GLN A 734 -59.69 25.39 -22.90
CA GLN A 734 -58.77 24.82 -23.89
C GLN A 734 -57.36 24.65 -23.32
N ALA A 735 -56.80 25.70 -22.70
CA ALA A 735 -55.46 25.62 -22.10
C ALA A 735 -55.39 24.55 -20.99
N THR A 736 -56.41 24.51 -20.13
CA THR A 736 -56.52 23.54 -19.03
C THR A 736 -56.47 22.10 -19.56
N TYR A 737 -57.32 21.77 -20.54
CA TYR A 737 -57.33 20.41 -21.10
C TYR A 737 -56.11 20.07 -21.95
N ILE A 738 -55.48 21.06 -22.61
CA ILE A 738 -54.19 20.88 -23.29
C ILE A 738 -53.12 20.44 -22.28
N LEU A 739 -53.05 21.08 -21.12
CA LEU A 739 -52.12 20.70 -20.05
C LEU A 739 -52.41 19.30 -19.51
N LEU A 740 -53.69 18.93 -19.41
CA LEU A 740 -54.12 17.58 -19.01
C LEU A 740 -53.92 16.50 -20.11
N GLY A 741 -53.30 16.83 -21.24
CA GLY A 741 -52.93 15.90 -22.30
C GLY A 741 -53.96 15.67 -23.40
N GLU A 742 -55.02 16.49 -23.47
CA GLU A 742 -56.00 16.39 -24.55
C GLU A 742 -55.47 16.95 -25.88
N THR A 743 -55.92 16.38 -26.99
CA THR A 743 -55.44 16.81 -28.30
C THR A 743 -56.03 18.17 -28.69
N PRO A 744 -55.22 19.11 -29.21
CA PRO A 744 -55.70 20.44 -29.59
C PRO A 744 -56.76 20.45 -30.69
N LYS A 745 -56.77 19.40 -31.53
CA LYS A 745 -57.78 19.22 -32.59
C LYS A 745 -59.16 18.98 -32.00
N TYR A 746 -59.25 18.14 -30.97
CA TYR A 746 -60.51 17.80 -30.30
C TYR A 746 -61.10 19.02 -29.57
N LEU A 747 -60.25 19.85 -28.99
CA LEU A 747 -60.66 21.03 -28.20
C LEU A 747 -61.10 22.24 -29.02
N LYS A 748 -61.12 22.17 -30.37
CA LYS A 748 -61.52 23.30 -31.22
C LYS A 748 -63.00 23.67 -31.05
N GLU A 749 -63.86 22.68 -30.88
CA GLU A 749 -65.30 22.85 -30.75
C GLU A 749 -65.70 22.87 -29.27
N TRP A 750 -66.57 23.81 -28.89
CA TRP A 750 -67.04 23.93 -27.51
C TRP A 750 -67.80 22.69 -27.03
N GLY A 751 -68.58 22.05 -27.91
CA GLY A 751 -69.30 20.82 -27.58
C GLY A 751 -68.39 19.68 -27.09
N ASN A 752 -67.16 19.60 -27.61
CA ASN A 752 -66.17 18.61 -27.15
C ASN A 752 -65.63 18.95 -25.75
N ILE A 753 -65.49 20.23 -25.42
CA ILE A 753 -65.10 20.68 -24.08
C ILE A 753 -66.23 20.41 -23.08
N GLN A 754 -67.49 20.66 -23.46
CA GLN A 754 -68.66 20.30 -22.65
C GLN A 754 -68.73 18.78 -22.40
N HIS A 755 -68.42 17.96 -23.41
CA HIS A 755 -68.32 16.51 -23.25
C HIS A 755 -67.24 16.11 -22.23
N LEU A 756 -66.07 16.76 -22.24
CA LEU A 756 -65.02 16.53 -21.26
C LEU A 756 -65.41 16.98 -19.84
N LEU A 757 -66.18 18.06 -19.71
CA LEU A 757 -66.69 18.56 -18.42
C LEU A 757 -67.72 17.62 -17.80
N ARG A 758 -68.51 16.90 -18.62
CA ARG A 758 -69.50 15.92 -18.18
C ARG A 758 -68.91 14.59 -17.70
N LYS A 759 -67.62 14.34 -17.92
CA LYS A 759 -67.00 13.07 -17.50
C LYS A 759 -66.97 12.96 -15.98
N GLN A 760 -67.36 11.80 -15.46
CA GLN A 760 -67.38 11.51 -14.02
C GLN A 760 -66.24 10.57 -13.60
N HIS A 761 -66.10 10.36 -12.29
CA HIS A 761 -65.08 9.50 -11.68
C HIS A 761 -63.66 9.87 -12.14
N ASP A 762 -62.83 8.88 -12.47
CA ASP A 762 -61.41 9.03 -12.80
C ASP A 762 -61.13 9.99 -13.96
N ASN A 763 -62.14 10.24 -14.81
CA ASN A 763 -62.02 11.12 -15.97
C ASN A 763 -62.55 12.54 -15.74
N SER A 764 -63.06 12.85 -14.55
CA SER A 764 -63.48 14.21 -14.20
C SER A 764 -62.29 15.17 -14.20
N ILE A 765 -62.54 16.43 -14.54
CA ILE A 765 -61.48 17.44 -14.59
C ILE A 765 -60.79 17.63 -13.24
N ILE A 766 -61.55 17.58 -12.13
CA ILE A 766 -61.03 17.67 -10.76
C ILE A 766 -60.04 16.53 -10.48
N ILE A 767 -60.40 15.27 -10.79
CA ILE A 767 -59.52 14.12 -10.52
C ILE A 767 -58.28 14.14 -11.43
N ARG A 768 -58.43 14.58 -12.69
CA ARG A 768 -57.29 14.72 -13.61
C ARG A 768 -56.31 15.80 -13.14
N ILE A 769 -56.81 16.93 -12.63
CA ILE A 769 -55.99 18.00 -12.05
C ILE A 769 -55.33 17.53 -10.74
N LYS A 770 -56.06 16.81 -9.89
CA LYS A 770 -55.51 16.20 -8.66
C LYS A 770 -54.34 15.26 -8.93
N ASN A 771 -54.42 14.47 -9.99
CA ASN A 771 -53.40 13.47 -10.36
C ASN A 771 -52.37 14.00 -11.37
N TYR A 772 -52.31 15.32 -11.57
CA TYR A 772 -51.43 15.93 -12.55
C TYR A 772 -49.95 15.86 -12.11
N THR A 773 -49.09 15.31 -12.97
CA THR A 773 -47.66 15.07 -12.65
C THR A 773 -46.68 15.91 -13.46
N GLY A 774 -47.17 16.88 -14.26
CA GLY A 774 -46.32 17.78 -15.04
C GLY A 774 -45.53 17.12 -16.18
N SER A 775 -45.89 15.92 -16.62
CA SER A 775 -45.17 15.21 -17.68
C SER A 775 -45.62 15.64 -19.09
N ILE A 776 -45.28 16.87 -19.49
CA ILE A 776 -45.63 17.43 -20.81
C ILE A 776 -44.42 17.87 -21.62
N THR A 777 -44.57 17.92 -22.95
CA THR A 777 -43.52 18.35 -23.87
C THR A 777 -43.48 19.88 -24.02
N PRO A 778 -42.32 20.47 -24.38
CA PRO A 778 -42.21 21.92 -24.61
C PRO A 778 -43.23 22.48 -25.61
N ASP A 779 -43.58 21.70 -26.64
CA ASP A 779 -44.57 22.10 -27.67
C ASP A 779 -45.97 22.31 -27.09
N ILE A 780 -46.37 21.46 -26.13
CA ILE A 780 -47.67 21.53 -25.47
C ILE A 780 -47.73 22.75 -24.55
N ILE A 781 -46.64 23.03 -23.83
CA ILE A 781 -46.49 24.23 -22.97
C ILE A 781 -46.69 25.49 -23.83
N GLN A 782 -45.94 25.63 -24.93
CA GLN A 782 -46.07 26.79 -25.83
C GLN A 782 -47.46 26.94 -26.45
N LEU A 783 -48.17 25.83 -26.67
CA LEU A 783 -49.53 25.86 -27.19
C LEU A 783 -50.52 26.37 -26.14
N ALA A 784 -50.44 25.90 -24.90
CA ALA A 784 -51.28 26.38 -23.81
C ALA A 784 -51.01 27.86 -23.48
N VAL A 785 -49.75 28.30 -23.49
CA VAL A 785 -49.36 29.72 -23.35
C VAL A 785 -50.01 30.60 -24.41
N ARG A 786 -50.01 30.15 -25.67
CA ARG A 786 -50.69 30.84 -26.77
C ARG A 786 -52.19 30.98 -26.56
N LYS A 787 -52.84 29.96 -25.98
CA LYS A 787 -54.29 30.00 -25.69
C LYS A 787 -54.65 31.04 -24.65
N LEU A 788 -53.82 31.20 -23.63
CA LEU A 788 -54.08 32.16 -22.56
C LEU A 788 -53.54 33.56 -22.86
N ARG A 789 -52.82 33.78 -23.96
CA ARG A 789 -52.24 35.08 -24.33
C ARG A 789 -53.36 36.11 -24.58
N GLY A 790 -53.30 37.23 -23.87
CA GLY A 790 -54.28 38.33 -24.02
C GLY A 790 -55.65 38.05 -23.40
N VAL A 791 -55.78 37.01 -22.58
CA VAL A 791 -57.00 36.76 -21.77
C VAL A 791 -56.90 37.57 -20.48
N ASP A 792 -57.84 38.49 -20.27
CA ASP A 792 -57.99 39.25 -19.01
C ASP A 792 -58.68 38.38 -17.95
N VAL A 793 -57.99 38.16 -16.83
CA VAL A 793 -58.50 37.36 -15.71
C VAL A 793 -59.74 37.99 -15.07
N MET A 794 -59.86 39.32 -15.07
CA MET A 794 -61.01 40.01 -14.48
C MET A 794 -62.26 39.80 -15.33
N GLU A 795 -62.13 39.80 -16.67
CA GLU A 795 -63.23 39.44 -17.57
C GLU A 795 -63.67 37.98 -17.40
N VAL A 796 -62.72 37.05 -17.24
CA VAL A 796 -63.03 35.63 -16.99
C VAL A 796 -63.73 35.47 -15.65
N LYS A 797 -63.28 36.18 -14.60
CA LYS A 797 -63.87 36.12 -13.25
C LYS A 797 -65.27 36.70 -13.19
N HIS A 798 -65.54 37.80 -13.91
CA HIS A 798 -66.89 38.34 -14.03
C HIS A 798 -67.82 37.41 -14.81
N ALA A 799 -67.29 36.69 -15.80
CA ALA A 799 -68.07 35.71 -16.56
C ALA A 799 -68.36 34.42 -15.77
N SER A 800 -67.34 33.84 -15.13
CA SER A 800 -67.46 32.64 -14.32
C SER A 800 -66.34 32.57 -13.29
N ALA A 801 -66.72 32.53 -12.01
CA ALA A 801 -65.77 32.34 -10.92
C ALA A 801 -64.99 31.02 -11.05
N GLY A 802 -65.64 29.94 -11.50
CA GLY A 802 -64.98 28.64 -11.69
C GLY A 802 -63.99 28.65 -12.85
N ALA A 803 -64.33 29.32 -13.96
CA ALA A 803 -63.40 29.46 -15.08
C ALA A 803 -62.15 30.25 -14.66
N ALA A 804 -62.30 31.29 -13.83
CA ALA A 804 -61.16 32.04 -13.32
C ALA A 804 -60.24 31.17 -12.44
N THR A 805 -60.77 30.24 -11.65
CA THR A 805 -59.96 29.30 -10.88
C THR A 805 -59.16 28.34 -11.78
N PHE A 806 -59.76 27.83 -12.86
CA PHE A 806 -59.03 27.02 -13.86
C PHE A 806 -57.97 27.85 -14.61
N TYR A 807 -58.25 29.13 -14.90
CA TYR A 807 -57.28 30.05 -15.49
C TYR A 807 -56.06 30.20 -14.59
N GLN A 808 -56.29 30.45 -13.30
CA GLN A 808 -55.21 30.63 -12.34
C GLN A 808 -54.36 29.36 -12.20
N TRP A 809 -54.99 28.19 -12.12
CA TRP A 809 -54.27 26.91 -12.11
C TRP A 809 -53.41 26.72 -13.36
N ALA A 810 -53.99 26.90 -14.55
CA ALA A 810 -53.28 26.73 -15.81
C ALA A 810 -52.13 27.74 -15.94
N ARG A 811 -52.29 28.96 -15.44
CA ARG A 811 -51.22 29.98 -15.41
C ARG A 811 -50.09 29.60 -14.47
N ASN A 812 -50.39 29.28 -13.22
CA ASN A 812 -49.38 28.87 -12.25
C ASN A 812 -48.55 27.68 -12.75
N VAL A 813 -49.20 26.69 -13.38
CA VAL A 813 -48.52 25.53 -13.98
C VAL A 813 -47.62 25.94 -15.15
N LEU A 814 -48.05 26.90 -15.98
CA LEU A 814 -47.25 27.36 -17.12
C LEU A 814 -46.05 28.20 -16.69
N ASP A 815 -46.23 29.09 -15.72
CA ASP A 815 -45.18 29.96 -15.21
C ASP A 815 -44.05 29.12 -14.56
N GLU A 816 -44.41 28.13 -13.74
CA GLU A 816 -43.47 27.14 -13.17
C GLU A 816 -42.69 26.36 -14.26
N MET A 817 -43.29 26.14 -15.43
CA MET A 817 -42.66 25.40 -16.54
C MET A 817 -41.82 26.31 -17.45
N GLU A 818 -42.12 27.61 -17.55
CA GLU A 818 -41.38 28.59 -18.36
C GLU A 818 -40.14 29.15 -17.65
N GLU A 819 -40.14 29.26 -16.32
CA GLU A 819 -38.99 29.72 -15.52
C GLU A 819 -37.78 28.76 -15.56
N GLY A 820 -37.91 27.59 -16.21
CA GLY A 820 -36.80 26.67 -16.48
C GLY A 820 -36.27 25.93 -15.26
N THR A 821 -36.96 26.02 -14.12
CA THR A 821 -36.61 25.38 -12.85
C THR A 821 -36.70 23.86 -12.91
N PHE A 822 -37.46 23.27 -13.84
CA PHE A 822 -37.69 21.83 -13.87
C PHE A 822 -37.65 21.19 -15.28
N SER A 823 -36.66 20.32 -15.57
CA SER A 823 -36.60 19.52 -16.81
C SER A 823 -36.54 18.01 -16.52
N PRO A 824 -37.64 17.27 -16.75
CA PRO A 824 -37.68 15.85 -16.38
C PRO A 824 -36.77 14.94 -17.21
N ARG A 825 -36.49 15.30 -18.48
CA ARG A 825 -35.62 14.51 -19.37
C ARG A 825 -34.14 14.61 -18.98
N LYS A 826 -33.68 15.76 -18.47
CA LYS A 826 -32.30 15.93 -17.99
C LYS A 826 -32.05 15.13 -16.71
N MET A 827 -33.05 14.98 -15.84
CA MET A 827 -32.92 14.28 -14.56
C MET A 827 -32.76 12.75 -14.71
N SER A 828 -33.56 12.12 -15.59
CA SER A 828 -33.44 10.69 -15.89
C SER A 828 -32.10 10.35 -16.58
N GLN A 829 -31.60 11.21 -17.47
CA GLN A 829 -30.31 11.01 -18.14
C GLN A 829 -29.11 11.22 -17.20
N ASN A 830 -29.22 12.13 -16.21
CA ASN A 830 -28.19 12.33 -15.20
C ASN A 830 -28.15 11.21 -14.14
N PHE A 831 -29.28 10.56 -13.82
CA PHE A 831 -29.34 9.53 -12.78
C PHE A 831 -28.39 8.33 -13.01
N ASP A 832 -28.07 8.02 -14.27
CA ASP A 832 -27.25 6.88 -14.67
C ASP A 832 -25.76 7.22 -14.85
N SER A 833 -25.42 8.49 -15.11
CA SER A 833 -24.05 8.95 -15.41
C SER A 833 -23.24 9.39 -14.17
N LEU A 834 -23.87 9.50 -13.00
CA LEU A 834 -23.31 10.16 -11.81
C LEU A 834 -22.37 9.32 -10.91
N LEU A 835 -22.11 8.05 -11.24
CA LEU A 835 -21.12 7.25 -10.49
C LEU A 835 -19.73 7.42 -11.09
N THR A 836 -18.87 8.15 -10.38
CA THR A 836 -17.46 8.26 -10.76
C THR A 836 -16.79 6.88 -10.69
N ALA A 837 -15.73 6.66 -11.46
CA ALA A 837 -14.90 5.45 -11.32
C ALA A 837 -14.42 5.26 -9.86
N ARG A 838 -14.16 6.38 -9.16
CA ARG A 838 -13.79 6.44 -7.75
C ARG A 838 -14.88 5.91 -6.81
N ASP A 839 -16.15 6.17 -7.08
CA ASP A 839 -17.27 5.68 -6.25
C ASP A 839 -17.51 4.17 -6.41
N ARG A 840 -17.30 3.64 -7.62
CA ARG A 840 -17.22 2.19 -7.87
C ARG A 840 -16.02 1.55 -7.14
N TYR A 841 -14.89 2.24 -7.08
CA TYR A 841 -13.69 1.84 -6.33
C TYR A 841 -13.90 1.80 -4.81
N MET A 842 -14.60 2.80 -4.24
CA MET A 842 -14.85 2.89 -2.79
C MET A 842 -15.83 1.81 -2.28
N LEU A 843 -16.80 1.42 -3.11
CA LEU A 843 -17.80 0.40 -2.77
C LEU A 843 -17.27 -1.04 -2.90
N ASN A 844 -16.27 -1.26 -3.76
CA ASN A 844 -15.65 -2.57 -3.99
C ASN A 844 -14.46 -2.87 -3.06
N GLY A 845 -14.04 -1.90 -2.24
CA GLY A 845 -12.82 -1.95 -1.43
C GLY A 845 -11.57 -1.90 -2.32
N ARG A 846 -10.38 -1.78 -1.72
CA ARG A 846 -9.10 -1.98 -2.44
C ARG A 846 -9.11 -3.38 -3.06
N THR A 847 -9.63 -3.55 -4.27
CA THR A 847 -8.96 -4.46 -5.20
C THR A 847 -7.58 -3.86 -5.39
N TYR A 848 -6.56 -4.69 -5.29
CA TYR A 848 -5.13 -4.37 -5.28
C TYR A 848 -4.65 -3.71 -6.60
N TYR A 849 -5.28 -2.62 -7.00
CA TYR A 849 -4.93 -1.78 -8.14
C TYR A 849 -4.26 -0.52 -7.61
N LYS A 850 -2.96 -0.64 -7.35
CA LYS A 850 -1.98 0.41 -7.61
C LYS A 850 -0.76 -0.24 -8.23
#